data_AF-A0A6A6MPA8-F1
#
_entry.id   AF-A0A6A6MPA8-F1
#
_cell.length_a   1.000
_cell.length_b   1.000
_cell.length_c   1.000
_cell.angle_alpha   90.00
_cell.angle_beta   90.00
_cell.angle_gamma   90.00
#
_symmetry.space_group_name_H-M   'P 1'
#
loop_
_entity.id
_entity.type
_entity.pdbx_description
1 polymer ?
#
loop_
_entity_poly.entity_id
_entity_poly.type
_entity_poly.pdbx_seq_one_letter_code
_entity_poly.pdbx_strand_id
1 'polypeptide(L)'
;MLPKCIGNFSNLLLYLDLAANQFHGPLQVPPSSTTFLSFADNNFSGEIPSSICRLNSLQYLYLFKNNISGTIPKCFGNFRNLSVLDLGNNNLHGSIPATCVEGNSLSRLDLNGNQLEGPLPRSLINCSNLEILNLGNNRINGSFPYWLENLEELRVLVLRRNRFSGPIPTPKARFPFPGLLVIDLSHNDFTGPLPTRYFQQFQAMMKEKTGEYYVVHVTITIKGVDFDVIKVLDIFAMIDLSYNQFRGEISESIGGLLHLTGLNFSHNHLTGHIPQAMGNLSNLEWLDLSSNKLVGSIPEQLVDLTFLEVLNLSFNELTGRIPQGKQFNTFGIESYKGNLGLCGFPLSKARGNDIIPALPLSEGDLSADVIFEWNIVLMGYASGLVIGVAIGYIMFQTGKPQCGFAVFTQRVNRVQDKPIVMAIISEYQEDGKETNPKPNPSSSSSSKTLSFNATFDPRNPIGIVERLFDFLVNETEFMAEDTAEKQIVAVVMAAKNKVKKKMAEEREREAALTGNESKTLKEENKAEVKEEKKVELEKEIKTKVKGSRDERRKVAAETLQEVNVLVPVPSGTKSRFVVCDIKKNHLKVGLKGQPSIIEGELYKPIKVDDCYWSIEDQNTISILLTKHDQMEWWKCLVKGDPEINTQKVEPENSKLADLDPETRQTVEKMMFDQRQKSMGLPSSDEMQKQEMLKKFMAQHPELDFSKAKIS
;
A
#
# COMPACT_ATOMS: atom_id res chain seq x y z
N MET A 1 -21.08 -2.05 -19.96
CA MET A 1 -20.97 -3.39 -20.61
C MET A 1 -19.89 -3.38 -21.66
N LEU A 2 -19.18 -4.49 -21.87
CA LEU A 2 -18.23 -4.63 -22.97
C LEU A 2 -18.93 -4.70 -24.33
N PRO A 3 -18.45 -3.97 -25.36
CA PRO A 3 -18.97 -4.08 -26.72
C PRO A 3 -18.79 -5.51 -27.27
N LYS A 4 -19.83 -6.04 -27.94
CA LYS A 4 -19.76 -7.36 -28.61
C LYS A 4 -18.67 -7.43 -29.69
N CYS A 5 -18.22 -6.29 -30.23
CA CYS A 5 -17.16 -6.24 -31.22
C CYS A 5 -15.78 -6.67 -30.68
N ILE A 6 -15.61 -6.85 -29.37
CA ILE A 6 -14.37 -7.41 -28.80
C ILE A 6 -14.02 -8.79 -29.38
N GLY A 7 -15.03 -9.64 -29.58
CA GLY A 7 -14.83 -10.94 -30.24
C GLY A 7 -14.48 -10.83 -31.72
N ASN A 8 -14.68 -9.66 -32.33
CA ASN A 8 -14.41 -9.38 -33.75
C ASN A 8 -13.11 -8.60 -33.97
N PHE A 9 -12.31 -8.37 -32.92
CA PHE A 9 -10.96 -7.83 -33.11
C PHE A 9 -10.13 -8.78 -33.99
N SER A 10 -9.11 -8.21 -34.65
CA SER A 10 -8.20 -8.99 -35.49
C SER A 10 -7.66 -10.21 -34.72
N ASN A 11 -7.45 -11.32 -35.42
CA ASN A 11 -6.74 -12.52 -34.92
C ASN A 11 -5.25 -12.24 -34.56
N LEU A 12 -4.87 -10.97 -34.45
CA LEU A 12 -3.57 -10.51 -33.95
C LEU A 12 -3.66 -10.01 -32.50
N LEU A 13 -4.84 -9.99 -31.86
CA LEU A 13 -4.97 -9.61 -30.46
C LEU A 13 -4.36 -10.70 -29.58
N LEU A 14 -3.15 -10.44 -29.10
CA LEU A 14 -2.40 -11.32 -28.20
C LEU A 14 -2.61 -10.95 -26.72
N TYR A 15 -2.68 -9.65 -26.43
CA TYR A 15 -2.75 -9.11 -25.08
C TYR A 15 -4.02 -8.26 -24.92
N LEU A 16 -4.86 -8.63 -23.97
CA LEU A 16 -6.04 -7.85 -23.60
C LEU A 16 -6.10 -7.74 -22.08
N ASP A 17 -5.92 -6.52 -21.58
CA ASP A 17 -6.04 -6.20 -20.16
C ASP A 17 -7.05 -5.07 -19.98
N LEU A 18 -8.14 -5.40 -19.29
CA LEU A 18 -9.22 -4.48 -18.93
C LEU A 18 -9.43 -4.47 -17.41
N ALA A 19 -8.43 -4.89 -16.63
CA ALA A 19 -8.56 -4.96 -15.19
C ALA A 19 -8.81 -3.60 -14.53
N ALA A 20 -9.33 -3.61 -13.29
CA ALA A 20 -9.55 -2.42 -12.46
C ALA A 20 -10.40 -1.35 -13.18
N ASN A 21 -11.56 -1.77 -13.69
CA ASN A 21 -12.54 -0.91 -14.33
C ASN A 21 -13.95 -1.20 -13.76
N GLN A 22 -14.97 -0.53 -14.28
CA GLN A 22 -16.37 -0.72 -13.90
C GLN A 22 -17.17 -1.50 -14.96
N PHE A 23 -16.52 -2.36 -15.75
CA PHE A 23 -17.24 -3.14 -16.75
C PHE A 23 -18.18 -4.14 -16.07
N HIS A 24 -19.35 -4.34 -16.68
CA HIS A 24 -20.41 -5.19 -16.15
C HIS A 24 -21.06 -6.01 -17.26
N GLY A 25 -21.87 -7.00 -16.88
CA GLY A 25 -22.54 -7.93 -17.80
C GLY A 25 -21.73 -9.18 -18.12
N PRO A 26 -22.13 -9.98 -19.12
CA PRO A 26 -21.48 -11.24 -19.44
C PRO A 26 -20.12 -11.06 -20.10
N LEU A 27 -19.20 -11.99 -19.80
CA LEU A 27 -17.88 -12.07 -20.40
C LEU A 27 -17.98 -12.19 -21.92
N GLN A 28 -17.27 -11.31 -22.63
CA GLN A 28 -17.08 -11.41 -24.08
C GLN A 28 -15.75 -12.09 -24.36
N VAL A 29 -15.77 -13.18 -25.15
CA VAL A 29 -14.56 -13.95 -25.46
C VAL A 29 -13.80 -13.28 -26.61
N PRO A 30 -12.50 -12.97 -26.43
CA PRO A 30 -11.67 -12.39 -27.49
C PRO A 30 -11.30 -13.43 -28.57
N PRO A 31 -10.59 -13.04 -29.65
CA PRO A 31 -10.10 -13.96 -30.67
C PRO A 31 -9.17 -15.06 -30.12
N SER A 32 -9.11 -16.22 -30.80
CA SER A 32 -8.33 -17.39 -30.36
C SER A 32 -6.81 -17.18 -30.30
N SER A 33 -6.31 -16.08 -30.86
CA SER A 33 -4.91 -15.67 -30.79
C SER A 33 -4.49 -15.16 -29.41
N THR A 34 -5.44 -14.78 -28.55
CA THR A 34 -5.15 -14.15 -27.26
C THR A 34 -4.35 -15.08 -26.35
N THR A 35 -3.20 -14.59 -25.88
CA THR A 35 -2.28 -15.26 -24.96
C THR A 35 -2.41 -14.74 -23.53
N PHE A 36 -2.74 -13.45 -23.37
CA PHE A 36 -2.97 -12.81 -22.08
C PHE A 36 -4.35 -12.19 -22.06
N LEU A 37 -5.18 -12.62 -21.11
CA LEU A 37 -6.52 -12.09 -20.90
C LEU A 37 -6.72 -11.74 -19.43
N SER A 38 -6.93 -10.45 -19.16
CA SER A 38 -7.21 -9.94 -17.84
C SER A 38 -8.49 -9.10 -17.86
N PHE A 39 -9.50 -9.58 -17.15
CA PHE A 39 -10.76 -8.87 -16.85
C PHE A 39 -10.95 -8.69 -15.35
N ALA A 40 -9.87 -8.79 -14.58
CA ALA A 40 -9.90 -8.78 -13.12
C ALA A 40 -10.43 -7.46 -12.55
N ASP A 41 -10.94 -7.48 -11.33
CA ASP A 41 -11.36 -6.28 -10.59
C ASP A 41 -12.34 -5.41 -11.40
N ASN A 42 -13.48 -6.01 -11.72
CA ASN A 42 -14.58 -5.42 -12.48
C ASN A 42 -15.92 -5.95 -11.91
N ASN A 43 -17.03 -5.64 -12.56
CA ASN A 43 -18.37 -6.07 -12.16
C ASN A 43 -18.99 -7.05 -13.19
N PHE A 44 -18.18 -7.87 -13.87
CA PHE A 44 -18.67 -8.88 -14.80
C PHE A 44 -19.53 -9.93 -14.09
N SER A 45 -20.58 -10.41 -14.75
CA SER A 45 -21.56 -11.32 -14.18
C SER A 45 -22.00 -12.38 -15.19
N GLY A 46 -22.82 -13.35 -14.77
CA GLY A 46 -23.17 -14.51 -15.60
C GLY A 46 -22.09 -15.60 -15.55
N GLU A 47 -22.17 -16.58 -16.45
CA GLU A 47 -21.27 -17.73 -16.45
C GLU A 47 -20.02 -17.50 -17.30
N ILE A 48 -18.96 -18.28 -17.04
CA ILE A 48 -17.82 -18.37 -17.96
C ILE A 48 -18.28 -19.06 -19.25
N PRO A 49 -18.32 -18.37 -20.39
CA PRO A 49 -18.89 -18.93 -21.62
C PRO A 49 -18.01 -20.05 -22.18
N SER A 50 -18.63 -21.14 -22.65
CA SER A 50 -17.93 -22.30 -23.21
C SER A 50 -17.07 -21.98 -24.45
N SER A 51 -17.33 -20.86 -25.12
CA SER A 51 -16.48 -20.35 -26.20
C SER A 51 -15.06 -20.02 -25.76
N ILE A 52 -14.81 -19.80 -24.45
CA ILE A 52 -13.47 -19.61 -23.90
C ILE A 52 -12.56 -20.81 -24.19
N CYS A 53 -13.14 -22.00 -24.35
CA CYS A 53 -12.43 -23.23 -24.69
C CYS A 53 -11.76 -23.20 -26.07
N ARG A 54 -12.01 -22.17 -26.89
CA ARG A 54 -11.35 -21.98 -28.20
C ARG A 54 -10.03 -21.21 -28.10
N LEU A 55 -9.70 -20.66 -26.93
CA LEU A 55 -8.49 -19.87 -26.70
C LEU A 55 -7.27 -20.77 -26.44
N ASN A 56 -6.90 -21.62 -27.41
CA ASN A 56 -5.81 -22.59 -27.24
C ASN A 56 -4.42 -21.95 -27.03
N SER A 57 -4.26 -20.69 -27.42
CA SER A 57 -3.02 -19.91 -27.23
C SER A 57 -2.92 -19.28 -25.85
N LEU A 58 -3.96 -19.36 -25.01
CA LEU A 58 -4.04 -18.69 -23.73
C LEU A 58 -2.97 -19.20 -22.77
N GLN A 59 -2.20 -18.27 -22.20
CA GLN A 59 -1.15 -18.50 -21.21
C GLN A 59 -1.53 -17.93 -19.85
N TYR A 60 -2.19 -16.77 -19.84
CA TYR A 60 -2.58 -16.07 -18.61
C TYR A 60 -4.06 -15.70 -18.67
N LEU A 61 -4.82 -16.15 -17.68
CA LEU A 61 -6.23 -15.83 -17.51
C LEU A 61 -6.49 -15.28 -16.11
N TYR A 62 -6.82 -14.00 -16.02
CA TYR A 62 -7.18 -13.32 -14.78
C TYR A 62 -8.64 -12.84 -14.84
N LEU A 63 -9.51 -13.46 -14.06
CA LEU A 63 -10.93 -13.12 -13.92
C LEU A 63 -11.31 -12.78 -12.46
N PHE A 64 -10.32 -12.59 -11.58
CA PHE A 64 -10.57 -12.43 -10.16
C PHE A 64 -11.32 -11.13 -9.80
N LYS A 65 -11.92 -11.07 -8.61
CA LYS A 65 -12.67 -9.90 -8.10
C LYS A 65 -13.73 -9.44 -9.11
N ASN A 66 -14.67 -10.33 -9.40
CA ASN A 66 -15.83 -10.07 -10.27
C ASN A 66 -17.08 -10.74 -9.65
N ASN A 67 -18.22 -10.66 -10.35
CA ASN A 67 -19.48 -11.27 -9.92
C ASN A 67 -19.85 -12.49 -10.80
N ILE A 68 -18.85 -13.19 -11.33
CA ILE A 68 -19.02 -14.35 -12.24
C ILE A 68 -19.58 -15.54 -11.45
N SER A 69 -20.53 -16.26 -12.05
CA SER A 69 -21.26 -17.38 -11.46
C SER A 69 -21.15 -18.63 -12.34
N GLY A 70 -21.89 -19.69 -12.02
CA GLY A 70 -21.83 -20.96 -12.76
C GLY A 70 -20.69 -21.86 -12.31
N THR A 71 -20.36 -22.84 -13.15
CA THR A 71 -19.32 -23.83 -12.87
C THR A 71 -18.04 -23.54 -13.65
N ILE A 72 -16.89 -24.04 -13.17
CA ILE A 72 -15.61 -23.93 -13.87
C ILE A 72 -15.64 -24.83 -15.13
N PRO A 73 -15.42 -24.29 -16.34
CA PRO A 73 -15.40 -25.09 -17.57
C PRO A 73 -14.30 -26.16 -17.55
N LYS A 74 -14.68 -27.41 -17.83
CA LYS A 74 -13.75 -28.57 -17.87
C LYS A 74 -12.57 -28.39 -18.82
N CYS A 75 -12.73 -27.57 -19.87
CA CYS A 75 -11.70 -27.35 -20.87
C CYS A 75 -10.46 -26.62 -20.35
N PHE A 76 -10.54 -25.91 -19.21
CA PHE A 76 -9.35 -25.34 -18.57
C PHE A 76 -8.32 -26.40 -18.21
N GLY A 77 -8.76 -27.63 -17.90
CA GLY A 77 -7.86 -28.77 -17.71
C GLY A 77 -7.12 -29.21 -18.97
N ASN A 78 -7.63 -28.89 -20.15
CA ASN A 78 -7.07 -29.30 -21.45
C ASN A 78 -6.09 -28.30 -22.04
N PHE A 79 -5.99 -27.09 -21.50
CA PHE A 79 -5.05 -26.09 -22.01
C PHE A 79 -3.62 -26.46 -21.64
N ARG A 80 -2.80 -26.74 -22.65
CA ARG A 80 -1.39 -27.09 -22.47
C ARG A 80 -0.49 -25.88 -22.21
N ASN A 81 -0.86 -24.73 -22.76
CA ASN A 81 -0.08 -23.49 -22.66
C ASN A 81 -0.51 -22.61 -21.47
N LEU A 82 -1.63 -22.91 -20.82
CA LEU A 82 -2.12 -22.11 -19.70
C LEU A 82 -1.17 -22.26 -18.51
N SER A 83 -0.50 -21.17 -18.16
CA SER A 83 0.43 -21.06 -17.05
C SER A 83 -0.26 -20.52 -15.80
N VAL A 84 -1.14 -19.52 -15.97
CA VAL A 84 -1.86 -18.91 -14.84
C VAL A 84 -3.37 -18.95 -15.08
N LEU A 85 -4.08 -19.51 -14.10
CA LEU A 85 -5.54 -19.46 -13.99
C LEU A 85 -5.91 -18.84 -12.64
N ASP A 86 -6.43 -17.61 -12.68
CA ASP A 86 -6.90 -16.90 -11.50
C ASP A 86 -8.38 -16.52 -11.65
N LEU A 87 -9.23 -17.21 -10.88
CA LEU A 87 -10.68 -17.03 -10.83
C LEU A 87 -11.15 -16.58 -9.44
N GLY A 88 -10.23 -16.08 -8.61
CA GLY A 88 -10.51 -15.79 -7.21
C GLY A 88 -11.59 -14.71 -6.98
N ASN A 89 -12.23 -14.70 -5.81
CA ASN A 89 -13.23 -13.71 -5.41
C ASN A 89 -14.35 -13.54 -6.45
N ASN A 90 -15.11 -14.61 -6.68
CA ASN A 90 -16.27 -14.68 -7.58
C ASN A 90 -17.38 -15.53 -6.93
N ASN A 91 -18.47 -15.82 -7.67
CA ASN A 91 -19.60 -16.64 -7.24
C ASN A 91 -19.62 -18.02 -7.91
N LEU A 92 -18.45 -18.59 -8.26
CA LEU A 92 -18.36 -19.90 -8.90
C LEU A 92 -18.76 -21.02 -7.93
N HIS A 93 -19.49 -22.02 -8.41
CA HIS A 93 -19.94 -23.15 -7.60
C HIS A 93 -19.73 -24.50 -8.32
N GLY A 94 -20.09 -25.58 -7.64
CA GLY A 94 -19.87 -26.94 -8.12
C GLY A 94 -18.44 -27.43 -7.85
N SER A 95 -18.10 -28.57 -8.43
CA SER A 95 -16.78 -29.20 -8.22
C SER A 95 -15.69 -28.60 -9.10
N ILE A 96 -14.46 -28.55 -8.58
CA ILE A 96 -13.28 -28.28 -9.40
C ILE A 96 -13.15 -29.42 -10.43
N PRO A 97 -13.23 -29.14 -11.75
CA PRO A 97 -13.15 -30.16 -12.77
C PRO A 97 -11.77 -30.82 -12.78
N ALA A 98 -11.65 -31.97 -13.45
CA ALA A 98 -10.35 -32.58 -13.68
C ALA A 98 -9.47 -31.59 -14.48
N THR A 99 -8.49 -31.01 -13.79
CA THR A 99 -7.52 -30.07 -14.33
C THR A 99 -6.19 -30.80 -14.60
N CYS A 100 -5.38 -30.28 -15.52
CA CYS A 100 -4.04 -30.78 -15.87
C CYS A 100 -4.01 -32.13 -16.60
N VAL A 101 -4.22 -32.06 -17.91
CA VAL A 101 -3.76 -33.10 -18.83
C VAL A 101 -2.23 -33.28 -18.75
N GLU A 102 -1.74 -34.46 -19.09
CA GLU A 102 -0.30 -34.74 -19.16
C GLU A 102 0.41 -33.73 -20.07
N GLY A 103 1.51 -33.13 -19.59
CA GLY A 103 2.24 -32.06 -20.28
C GLY A 103 1.62 -30.66 -20.15
N ASN A 104 0.81 -30.43 -19.12
CA ASN A 104 0.26 -29.12 -18.78
C ASN A 104 1.34 -28.18 -18.18
N SER A 105 1.24 -26.88 -18.48
CA SER A 105 2.20 -25.85 -18.04
C SER A 105 1.71 -24.99 -16.88
N LEU A 106 0.63 -25.41 -16.19
CA LEU A 106 0.00 -24.60 -15.14
C LEU A 106 0.95 -24.49 -13.94
N SER A 107 1.41 -23.27 -13.71
CA SER A 107 2.23 -22.91 -12.54
C SER A 107 1.40 -22.29 -11.44
N ARG A 108 0.23 -21.72 -11.76
CA ARG A 108 -0.65 -21.12 -10.76
C ARG A 108 -2.12 -21.44 -11.00
N LEU A 109 -2.75 -21.91 -9.93
CA LEU A 109 -4.19 -22.09 -9.82
C LEU A 109 -4.70 -21.34 -8.58
N ASP A 110 -5.40 -20.22 -8.81
CA ASP A 110 -6.07 -19.46 -7.76
C ASP A 110 -7.58 -19.47 -7.96
N LEU A 111 -8.29 -20.10 -7.02
CA LEU A 111 -9.75 -20.23 -6.97
C LEU A 111 -10.31 -19.71 -5.64
N ASN A 112 -9.52 -18.93 -4.88
CA ASN A 112 -9.89 -18.44 -3.56
C ASN A 112 -11.24 -17.67 -3.59
N GLY A 113 -12.01 -17.68 -2.51
CA GLY A 113 -13.18 -16.80 -2.37
C GLY A 113 -14.28 -17.11 -3.38
N ASN A 114 -14.71 -18.36 -3.43
CA ASN A 114 -15.81 -18.84 -4.29
C ASN A 114 -16.75 -19.76 -3.47
N GLN A 115 -17.66 -20.46 -4.15
CA GLN A 115 -18.62 -21.40 -3.54
C GLN A 115 -18.35 -22.84 -4.02
N LEU A 116 -17.09 -23.18 -4.34
CA LEU A 116 -16.70 -24.49 -4.85
C LEU A 116 -16.83 -25.57 -3.79
N GLU A 117 -17.25 -26.77 -4.19
CA GLU A 117 -17.54 -27.89 -3.29
C GLU A 117 -17.02 -29.23 -3.82
N GLY A 118 -17.17 -30.28 -3.02
CA GLY A 118 -16.66 -31.61 -3.35
C GLY A 118 -15.15 -31.76 -3.11
N PRO A 119 -14.58 -32.93 -3.42
CA PRO A 119 -13.17 -33.23 -3.16
C PRO A 119 -12.25 -32.65 -4.25
N LEU A 120 -10.98 -32.47 -3.90
CA LEU A 120 -9.95 -32.09 -4.87
C LEU A 120 -9.74 -33.16 -5.94
N PRO A 121 -9.69 -32.78 -7.23
CA PRO A 121 -9.49 -33.73 -8.31
C PRO A 121 -8.06 -34.28 -8.29
N ARG A 122 -7.94 -35.61 -8.34
CA ARG A 122 -6.64 -36.33 -8.30
C ARG A 122 -5.72 -35.96 -9.46
N SER A 123 -6.25 -35.43 -10.56
CA SER A 123 -5.47 -35.01 -11.72
C SER A 123 -4.55 -33.81 -11.44
N LEU A 124 -4.74 -33.07 -10.34
CA LEU A 124 -3.82 -31.98 -9.96
C LEU A 124 -2.38 -32.46 -9.74
N ILE A 125 -2.15 -33.75 -9.48
CA ILE A 125 -0.79 -34.32 -9.39
C ILE A 125 -0.04 -34.23 -10.71
N ASN A 126 -0.76 -34.10 -11.84
CA ASN A 126 -0.16 -33.97 -13.17
C ASN A 126 0.29 -32.53 -13.49
N CYS A 127 -0.07 -31.54 -12.65
CA CYS A 127 0.42 -30.17 -12.79
C CYS A 127 1.86 -30.10 -12.24
N SER A 128 2.84 -30.71 -12.91
CA SER A 128 4.21 -30.85 -12.36
C SER A 128 4.91 -29.51 -12.09
N ASN A 129 4.51 -28.46 -12.80
CA ASN A 129 5.09 -27.11 -12.66
C ASN A 129 4.32 -26.24 -11.67
N LEU A 130 3.34 -26.78 -10.93
CA LEU A 130 2.48 -26.02 -10.05
C LEU A 130 3.26 -25.45 -8.87
N GLU A 131 3.40 -24.13 -8.84
CA GLU A 131 4.07 -23.36 -7.79
C GLU A 131 3.09 -22.85 -6.74
N ILE A 132 1.89 -22.44 -7.17
CA ILE A 132 0.87 -21.84 -6.30
C ILE A 132 -0.45 -22.55 -6.49
N LEU A 133 -0.96 -23.10 -5.39
CA LEU A 133 -2.31 -23.62 -5.27
C LEU A 133 -3.06 -22.88 -4.17
N ASN A 134 -3.95 -21.97 -4.57
CA ASN A 134 -4.80 -21.21 -3.66
C ASN A 134 -6.27 -21.58 -3.85
N LEU A 135 -6.85 -22.20 -2.84
CA LEU A 135 -8.21 -22.72 -2.82
C LEU A 135 -8.98 -22.22 -1.61
N GLY A 136 -8.48 -21.17 -0.95
CA GLY A 136 -9.04 -20.64 0.29
C GLY A 136 -10.50 -20.19 0.16
N ASN A 137 -11.21 -20.06 1.27
CA ASN A 137 -12.55 -19.48 1.34
C ASN A 137 -13.54 -20.13 0.33
N ASN A 138 -13.73 -21.44 0.45
CA ASN A 138 -14.65 -22.23 -0.37
C ASN A 138 -15.42 -23.25 0.51
N ARG A 139 -16.08 -24.24 -0.09
CA ARG A 139 -16.82 -25.33 0.61
C ARG A 139 -16.24 -26.71 0.26
N ILE A 140 -14.96 -26.78 -0.11
CA ILE A 140 -14.26 -28.00 -0.53
C ILE A 140 -14.16 -28.95 0.66
N ASN A 141 -14.40 -30.23 0.42
CA ASN A 141 -14.38 -31.27 1.46
C ASN A 141 -13.37 -32.38 1.13
N GLY A 142 -13.25 -33.35 2.04
CA GLY A 142 -12.31 -34.46 1.93
C GLY A 142 -11.14 -34.34 2.91
N SER A 143 -10.12 -35.18 2.72
CA SER A 143 -8.93 -35.20 3.59
C SER A 143 -7.80 -34.32 3.06
N PHE A 144 -6.76 -34.13 3.85
CA PHE A 144 -5.52 -33.48 3.42
C PHE A 144 -5.00 -34.13 2.11
N PRO A 145 -4.66 -33.35 1.08
CA PRO A 145 -4.25 -33.88 -0.22
C PRO A 145 -2.78 -34.35 -0.21
N TYR A 146 -2.48 -35.36 0.61
CA TYR A 146 -1.14 -35.93 0.78
C TYR A 146 -0.49 -36.39 -0.53
N TRP A 147 -1.28 -36.70 -1.56
CA TRP A 147 -0.80 -37.11 -2.88
C TRP A 147 -0.19 -35.96 -3.69
N LEU A 148 -0.36 -34.70 -3.27
CA LEU A 148 0.37 -33.55 -3.81
C LEU A 148 1.80 -33.45 -3.30
N GLU A 149 2.22 -34.29 -2.33
CA GLU A 149 3.53 -34.19 -1.67
C GLU A 149 4.74 -34.39 -2.60
N ASN A 150 4.53 -34.91 -3.81
CA ASN A 150 5.58 -35.07 -4.83
C ASN A 150 5.68 -33.88 -5.80
N LEU A 151 4.86 -32.84 -5.66
CA LEU A 151 5.00 -31.64 -6.48
C LEU A 151 6.24 -30.86 -6.06
N GLU A 152 7.29 -30.93 -6.89
CA GLU A 152 8.61 -30.39 -6.54
C GLU A 152 8.63 -28.86 -6.51
N GLU A 153 7.87 -28.23 -7.40
CA GLU A 153 7.83 -26.77 -7.56
C GLU A 153 6.82 -26.09 -6.63
N LEU A 154 5.97 -26.85 -5.91
CA LEU A 154 4.92 -26.26 -5.08
C LEU A 154 5.52 -25.47 -3.91
N ARG A 155 5.29 -24.16 -3.93
CA ARG A 155 5.81 -23.18 -2.95
C ARG A 155 4.71 -22.69 -2.01
N VAL A 156 3.50 -22.52 -2.52
CA VAL A 156 2.37 -21.97 -1.78
C VAL A 156 1.16 -22.91 -1.86
N LEU A 157 0.71 -23.37 -0.71
CA LEU A 157 -0.50 -24.19 -0.55
C LEU A 157 -1.45 -23.51 0.45
N VAL A 158 -2.56 -22.96 -0.07
CA VAL A 158 -3.59 -22.31 0.74
C VAL A 158 -4.91 -23.07 0.58
N LEU A 159 -5.33 -23.74 1.66
CA LEU A 159 -6.59 -24.50 1.75
C LEU A 159 -7.54 -23.92 2.81
N ARG A 160 -7.24 -22.74 3.35
CA ARG A 160 -7.94 -22.12 4.48
C ARG A 160 -9.45 -21.99 4.27
N ARG A 161 -10.23 -21.95 5.35
CA ARG A 161 -11.69 -21.68 5.31
C ARG A 161 -12.41 -22.58 4.30
N ASN A 162 -12.29 -23.88 4.52
CA ASN A 162 -12.95 -24.95 3.76
C ASN A 162 -13.56 -25.98 4.74
N ARG A 163 -13.90 -27.17 4.25
CA ARG A 163 -14.44 -28.30 5.04
C ARG A 163 -13.52 -29.51 4.97
N PHE A 164 -12.20 -29.30 4.89
CA PHE A 164 -11.25 -30.41 4.94
C PHE A 164 -11.26 -31.02 6.33
N SER A 165 -11.24 -32.35 6.42
CA SER A 165 -11.43 -33.07 7.68
C SER A 165 -10.53 -34.31 7.79
N GLY A 166 -10.51 -34.89 8.99
CA GLY A 166 -9.69 -36.06 9.31
C GLY A 166 -8.23 -35.71 9.61
N PRO A 167 -7.40 -36.72 9.92
CA PRO A 167 -6.01 -36.49 10.27
C PRO A 167 -5.13 -36.22 9.05
N ILE A 168 -4.09 -35.42 9.23
CA ILE A 168 -3.00 -35.31 8.25
C ILE A 168 -2.16 -36.59 8.36
N PRO A 169 -2.05 -37.41 7.31
CA PRO A 169 -1.32 -38.67 7.36
C PRO A 169 0.19 -38.43 7.44
N THR A 170 0.97 -39.47 7.73
CA THR A 170 2.42 -39.39 7.58
C THR A 170 2.81 -39.35 6.09
N PRO A 171 3.81 -38.54 5.71
CA PRO A 171 4.28 -38.47 4.33
C PRO A 171 4.77 -39.83 3.85
N LYS A 172 4.50 -40.16 2.58
CA LYS A 172 5.04 -41.37 1.94
C LYS A 172 6.27 -41.04 1.09
N ALA A 173 6.32 -39.83 0.54
CA ALA A 173 7.50 -39.30 -0.13
C ALA A 173 8.68 -39.18 0.83
N ARG A 174 9.88 -39.40 0.30
CA ARG A 174 11.13 -39.18 1.05
C ARG A 174 11.31 -37.72 1.43
N PHE A 175 10.92 -36.81 0.53
CA PHE A 175 11.00 -35.36 0.70
C PHE A 175 9.65 -34.74 0.28
N PRO A 176 8.64 -34.77 1.16
CA PRO A 176 7.35 -34.19 0.86
C PRO A 176 7.45 -32.67 0.66
N PHE A 177 6.84 -32.18 -0.41
CA PHE A 177 6.77 -30.75 -0.76
C PHE A 177 8.12 -30.04 -0.65
N PRO A 178 9.12 -30.43 -1.45
CA PRO A 178 10.51 -30.00 -1.24
C PRO A 178 10.70 -28.48 -1.39
N GLY A 179 9.86 -27.81 -2.18
CA GLY A 179 9.86 -26.37 -2.42
C GLY A 179 8.94 -25.53 -1.51
N LEU A 180 8.20 -26.13 -0.58
CA LEU A 180 7.11 -25.45 0.13
C LEU A 180 7.62 -24.40 1.12
N LEU A 181 7.07 -23.19 1.00
CA LEU A 181 7.38 -22.03 1.84
C LEU A 181 6.16 -21.56 2.61
N VAL A 182 4.96 -21.69 2.03
CA VAL A 182 3.72 -21.22 2.63
C VAL A 182 2.71 -22.36 2.68
N ILE A 183 2.26 -22.68 3.88
CA ILE A 183 1.14 -23.59 4.09
C ILE A 183 0.11 -22.96 5.02
N ASP A 184 -1.09 -22.77 4.50
CA ASP A 184 -2.23 -22.23 5.24
C ASP A 184 -3.41 -23.21 5.16
N LEU A 185 -3.64 -23.92 6.25
CA LEU A 185 -4.73 -24.89 6.43
C LEU A 185 -5.77 -24.38 7.42
N SER A 186 -5.73 -23.09 7.77
CA SER A 186 -6.53 -22.52 8.85
C SER A 186 -8.05 -22.65 8.60
N HIS A 187 -8.86 -22.61 9.66
CA HIS A 187 -10.32 -22.68 9.56
C HIS A 187 -10.82 -23.88 8.74
N ASN A 188 -10.49 -25.08 9.20
CA ASN A 188 -10.96 -26.35 8.65
C ASN A 188 -11.36 -27.30 9.80
N ASP A 189 -11.69 -28.54 9.47
CA ASP A 189 -12.06 -29.59 10.43
C ASP A 189 -10.95 -30.65 10.57
N PHE A 190 -9.67 -30.28 10.38
CA PHE A 190 -8.55 -31.23 10.52
C PHE A 190 -8.42 -31.71 11.97
N THR A 191 -8.18 -33.01 12.15
CA THR A 191 -8.10 -33.66 13.46
C THR A 191 -6.76 -34.37 13.65
N GLY A 192 -6.57 -35.03 14.79
CA GLY A 192 -5.35 -35.81 15.07
C GLY A 192 -4.17 -34.92 15.47
N PRO A 193 -2.94 -35.48 15.53
CA PRO A 193 -1.76 -34.71 15.89
C PRO A 193 -1.34 -33.74 14.80
N LEU A 194 -0.55 -32.72 15.18
CA LEU A 194 0.15 -31.88 14.23
C LEU A 194 1.04 -32.74 13.29
N PRO A 195 1.26 -32.33 12.03
CA PRO A 195 1.97 -33.12 11.03
C PRO A 195 3.50 -33.11 11.22
N THR A 196 3.98 -33.60 12.36
CA THR A 196 5.40 -33.59 12.78
C THR A 196 6.35 -34.17 11.74
N ARG A 197 5.94 -35.25 11.06
CA ARG A 197 6.76 -35.90 10.02
C ARG A 197 6.95 -35.03 8.77
N TYR A 198 5.98 -34.19 8.43
CA TYR A 198 6.15 -33.19 7.38
C TYR A 198 7.10 -32.07 7.82
N PHE A 199 6.94 -31.56 9.05
CA PHE A 199 7.83 -30.51 9.60
C PHE A 199 9.31 -30.94 9.59
N GLN A 200 9.59 -32.22 9.85
CA GLN A 200 10.96 -32.78 9.79
C GLN A 200 11.57 -32.79 8.38
N GLN A 201 10.78 -32.55 7.32
CA GLN A 201 11.18 -32.75 5.93
C GLN A 201 10.93 -31.56 5.00
N PHE A 202 10.35 -30.45 5.48
CA PHE A 202 10.16 -29.23 4.69
C PHE A 202 11.49 -28.54 4.36
N GLN A 203 12.18 -29.04 3.34
CA GLN A 203 13.55 -28.65 3.02
C GLN A 203 13.71 -27.15 2.76
N ALA A 204 12.77 -26.55 2.03
CA ALA A 204 12.80 -25.13 1.72
C ALA A 204 12.69 -24.22 2.96
N MET A 205 12.04 -24.69 4.03
CA MET A 205 11.95 -23.97 5.32
C MET A 205 13.15 -24.23 6.25
N MET A 206 13.99 -25.23 5.93
CA MET A 206 15.16 -25.62 6.74
C MET A 206 16.49 -25.11 6.17
N LYS A 207 16.61 -25.00 4.84
CA LYS A 207 17.87 -24.64 4.16
C LYS A 207 17.88 -23.17 3.74
N GLU A 208 19.05 -22.53 3.86
CA GLU A 208 19.30 -21.18 3.36
C GLU A 208 19.25 -21.16 1.83
N LYS A 209 18.36 -20.36 1.23
CA LYS A 209 18.32 -20.11 -0.21
C LYS A 209 18.98 -18.78 -0.54
N THR A 210 19.74 -18.76 -1.62
CA THR A 210 20.26 -17.56 -2.26
C THR A 210 19.09 -16.78 -2.84
N GLY A 211 18.80 -15.60 -2.28
CA GLY A 211 17.60 -14.82 -2.56
C GLY A 211 17.35 -14.54 -4.04
N GLU A 212 16.50 -15.36 -4.66
CA GLU A 212 15.80 -15.01 -5.89
C GLU A 212 14.38 -14.52 -5.53
N TYR A 213 13.93 -13.48 -6.22
CA TYR A 213 12.57 -12.96 -6.05
C TYR A 213 11.63 -13.80 -6.91
N TYR A 214 10.58 -14.39 -6.33
CA TYR A 214 9.50 -14.98 -7.10
C TYR A 214 8.31 -14.03 -7.14
N VAL A 215 7.82 -13.76 -8.35
CA VAL A 215 6.60 -12.97 -8.55
C VAL A 215 5.43 -13.90 -8.27
N VAL A 216 4.92 -13.83 -7.05
CA VAL A 216 3.76 -14.58 -6.59
C VAL A 216 2.69 -13.53 -6.41
N HIS A 217 1.67 -13.47 -7.27
CA HIS A 217 0.42 -12.86 -6.82
C HIS A 217 -0.33 -13.93 -6.02
N VAL A 218 -0.66 -13.69 -4.75
CA VAL A 218 -1.48 -14.61 -3.96
C VAL A 218 -2.06 -13.85 -2.78
N THR A 219 -3.31 -14.12 -2.42
CA THR A 219 -3.85 -13.64 -1.16
C THR A 219 -3.44 -14.59 -0.04
N ILE A 220 -2.64 -14.13 0.93
CA ILE A 220 -2.28 -14.88 2.14
C ILE A 220 -2.65 -14.11 3.41
N THR A 221 -2.99 -14.82 4.50
CA THR A 221 -3.20 -14.17 5.80
C THR A 221 -1.87 -14.03 6.52
N ILE A 222 -1.48 -12.80 6.86
CA ILE A 222 -0.34 -12.51 7.72
C ILE A 222 -0.89 -11.74 8.92
N LYS A 223 -0.58 -12.20 10.15
CA LYS A 223 -1.02 -11.53 11.39
C LYS A 223 -2.55 -11.29 11.45
N GLY A 224 -3.34 -12.22 10.90
CA GLY A 224 -4.82 -12.13 10.86
C GLY A 224 -5.40 -11.22 9.77
N VAL A 225 -4.55 -10.63 8.91
CA VAL A 225 -4.97 -9.75 7.80
C VAL A 225 -4.64 -10.40 6.46
N ASP A 226 -5.58 -10.33 5.52
CA ASP A 226 -5.38 -10.84 4.16
C ASP A 226 -4.60 -9.84 3.30
N PHE A 227 -3.45 -10.28 2.77
CA PHE A 227 -2.59 -9.51 1.89
C PHE A 227 -2.56 -10.12 0.49
N ASP A 228 -2.84 -9.31 -0.52
CA ASP A 228 -2.53 -9.62 -1.92
C ASP A 228 -1.01 -9.42 -2.10
N VAL A 229 -0.23 -10.46 -1.81
CA VAL A 229 1.22 -10.42 -2.02
C VAL A 229 1.46 -10.52 -3.51
N ILE A 230 2.27 -9.61 -4.08
CA ILE A 230 2.62 -9.54 -5.51
C ILE A 230 4.01 -10.14 -5.79
N LYS A 231 4.86 -10.19 -4.75
CA LYS A 231 6.17 -10.86 -4.76
C LYS A 231 6.39 -11.47 -3.39
N VAL A 232 6.49 -12.81 -3.33
CA VAL A 232 6.95 -13.49 -2.12
C VAL A 232 8.46 -13.63 -2.26
N LEU A 233 9.21 -13.05 -1.32
CA LEU A 233 10.64 -13.28 -1.22
C LEU A 233 10.88 -14.74 -0.83
N ASP A 234 11.94 -15.36 -1.36
CA ASP A 234 12.40 -16.70 -0.93
C ASP A 234 12.65 -16.82 0.60
N ILE A 235 12.70 -15.69 1.31
CA ILE A 235 12.94 -15.63 2.76
C ILE A 235 11.65 -15.70 3.58
N PHE A 236 10.47 -15.60 2.97
CA PHE A 236 9.20 -15.65 3.69
C PHE A 236 8.68 -17.07 3.75
N ALA A 237 8.69 -17.65 4.95
CA ALA A 237 8.08 -18.94 5.21
C ALA A 237 7.04 -18.84 6.33
N MET A 238 5.88 -19.45 6.14
CA MET A 238 4.83 -19.46 7.15
C MET A 238 4.05 -20.77 7.20
N ILE A 239 3.61 -21.09 8.41
CA ILE A 239 2.72 -22.20 8.70
C ILE A 239 1.53 -21.65 9.50
N ASP A 240 0.33 -21.75 8.93
CA ASP A 240 -0.92 -21.47 9.64
C ASP A 240 -1.82 -22.72 9.66
N LEU A 241 -2.01 -23.28 10.85
CA LEU A 241 -2.89 -24.42 11.12
C LEU A 241 -4.00 -24.05 12.12
N SER A 242 -4.26 -22.75 12.31
CA SER A 242 -5.20 -22.26 13.31
C SER A 242 -6.65 -22.65 13.02
N TYR A 243 -7.53 -22.54 14.02
CA TYR A 243 -8.97 -22.84 13.87
C TYR A 243 -9.22 -24.22 13.26
N ASN A 244 -8.69 -25.25 13.92
CA ASN A 244 -8.85 -26.65 13.55
C ASN A 244 -9.12 -27.49 14.81
N GLN A 245 -9.06 -28.82 14.69
CA GLN A 245 -9.29 -29.77 15.78
C GLN A 245 -8.00 -30.58 16.10
N PHE A 246 -6.82 -30.01 15.85
CA PHE A 246 -5.54 -30.68 16.13
C PHE A 246 -5.36 -30.92 17.64
N ARG A 247 -4.79 -32.06 18.00
CA ARG A 247 -4.58 -32.54 19.38
C ARG A 247 -3.12 -32.94 19.60
N GLY A 248 -2.80 -33.31 20.84
CA GLY A 248 -1.46 -33.81 21.19
C GLY A 248 -0.45 -32.67 21.33
N GLU A 249 0.82 -33.04 21.41
CA GLU A 249 1.90 -32.11 21.75
C GLU A 249 2.51 -31.46 20.52
N ILE A 250 3.07 -30.26 20.71
CA ILE A 250 3.92 -29.62 19.73
C ILE A 250 5.31 -30.27 19.83
N SER A 251 5.83 -30.79 18.72
CA SER A 251 7.12 -31.49 18.69
C SER A 251 8.31 -30.51 18.66
N GLU A 252 9.39 -30.84 19.38
CA GLU A 252 10.69 -30.13 19.33
C GLU A 252 11.25 -29.98 17.90
N SER A 253 10.87 -30.87 16.98
CA SER A 253 11.28 -30.77 15.57
C SER A 253 10.83 -29.48 14.87
N ILE A 254 9.85 -28.75 15.41
CA ILE A 254 9.44 -27.45 14.86
C ILE A 254 10.61 -26.46 14.84
N GLY A 255 11.52 -26.55 15.81
CA GLY A 255 12.72 -25.71 15.90
C GLY A 255 13.77 -25.97 14.81
N GLY A 256 13.55 -26.99 13.95
CA GLY A 256 14.38 -27.23 12.77
C GLY A 256 14.03 -26.35 11.57
N LEU A 257 12.88 -25.68 11.58
CA LEU A 257 12.40 -24.81 10.49
C LEU A 257 12.99 -23.40 10.59
N LEU A 258 14.31 -23.29 10.53
CA LEU A 258 15.08 -22.08 10.88
C LEU A 258 14.68 -20.81 10.11
N HIS A 259 14.06 -20.94 8.94
CA HIS A 259 13.64 -19.81 8.10
C HIS A 259 12.18 -19.40 8.28
N LEU A 260 11.47 -20.00 9.25
CA LEU A 260 10.08 -19.66 9.50
C LEU A 260 9.95 -18.21 9.99
N THR A 261 9.13 -17.43 9.29
CA THR A 261 8.76 -16.04 9.62
C THR A 261 7.48 -15.99 10.43
N GLY A 262 6.54 -16.90 10.16
CA GLY A 262 5.21 -16.91 10.81
C GLY A 262 4.76 -18.28 11.24
N LEU A 263 4.27 -18.39 12.48
CA LEU A 263 3.72 -19.63 13.02
C LEU A 263 2.40 -19.39 13.75
N ASN A 264 1.34 -20.06 13.29
CA ASN A 264 0.03 -19.99 13.91
C ASN A 264 -0.57 -21.37 14.15
N PHE A 265 -0.72 -21.72 15.42
CA PHE A 265 -1.40 -22.94 15.85
C PHE A 265 -2.61 -22.63 16.74
N SER A 266 -3.10 -21.39 16.75
CA SER A 266 -4.16 -20.97 17.66
C SER A 266 -5.50 -21.66 17.41
N HIS A 267 -6.39 -21.63 18.40
CA HIS A 267 -7.72 -22.22 18.30
C HIS A 267 -7.71 -23.70 17.87
N ASN A 268 -6.98 -24.51 18.65
CA ASN A 268 -6.89 -25.96 18.50
C ASN A 268 -7.06 -26.65 19.87
N HIS A 269 -6.76 -27.94 19.96
CA HIS A 269 -6.81 -28.74 21.19
C HIS A 269 -5.42 -29.25 21.59
N LEU A 270 -4.37 -28.48 21.29
CA LEU A 270 -2.98 -28.86 21.56
C LEU A 270 -2.71 -28.89 23.06
N THR A 271 -1.95 -29.88 23.49
CA THR A 271 -1.60 -30.15 24.90
C THR A 271 -0.08 -30.18 25.08
N GLY A 272 0.38 -30.40 26.31
CA GLY A 272 1.81 -30.52 26.59
C GLY A 272 2.49 -29.15 26.69
N HIS A 273 3.81 -29.14 26.61
CA HIS A 273 4.62 -27.95 26.87
C HIS A 273 4.93 -27.21 25.57
N ILE A 274 5.21 -25.91 25.66
CA ILE A 274 5.80 -25.16 24.55
C ILE A 274 7.26 -25.66 24.38
N PRO A 275 7.65 -26.16 23.19
CA PRO A 275 8.98 -26.73 22.98
C PRO A 275 10.11 -25.71 23.13
N GLN A 276 11.22 -26.10 23.76
CA GLN A 276 12.37 -25.21 23.93
C GLN A 276 13.04 -24.90 22.59
N ALA A 277 13.04 -25.85 21.64
CA ALA A 277 13.63 -25.68 20.32
C ALA A 277 12.94 -24.59 19.49
N MET A 278 11.75 -24.10 19.86
CA MET A 278 11.15 -22.92 19.22
C MET A 278 12.05 -21.68 19.34
N GLY A 279 12.91 -21.58 20.36
CA GLY A 279 13.90 -20.51 20.47
C GLY A 279 14.94 -20.50 19.34
N ASN A 280 15.07 -21.58 18.56
CA ASN A 280 15.97 -21.63 17.40
C ASN A 280 15.40 -20.94 16.15
N LEU A 281 14.11 -20.56 16.15
CA LEU A 281 13.43 -19.95 15.01
C LEU A 281 13.81 -18.47 14.87
N SER A 282 15.09 -18.19 14.64
CA SER A 282 15.64 -16.84 14.74
C SER A 282 14.99 -15.81 13.81
N ASN A 283 14.34 -16.23 12.72
CA ASN A 283 13.67 -15.34 11.77
C ASN A 283 12.17 -15.12 12.07
N LEU A 284 11.65 -15.69 13.16
CA LEU A 284 10.23 -15.64 13.48
C LEU A 284 9.81 -14.21 13.86
N GLU A 285 8.84 -13.68 13.13
CA GLU A 285 8.26 -12.35 13.34
C GLU A 285 6.93 -12.42 14.10
N TRP A 286 6.18 -13.51 13.95
CA TRP A 286 4.94 -13.68 14.69
C TRP A 286 4.67 -15.13 15.10
N LEU A 287 4.21 -15.30 16.34
CA LEU A 287 3.89 -16.56 16.97
C LEU A 287 2.54 -16.49 17.68
N ASP A 288 1.57 -17.28 17.22
CA ASP A 288 0.27 -17.41 17.87
C ASP A 288 0.00 -18.88 18.26
N LEU A 289 -0.03 -19.14 19.56
CA LEU A 289 -0.36 -20.43 20.18
C LEU A 289 -1.63 -20.32 21.04
N SER A 290 -2.37 -19.22 20.93
CA SER A 290 -3.50 -18.93 21.80
C SER A 290 -4.66 -19.91 21.65
N SER A 291 -5.56 -19.96 22.64
CA SER A 291 -6.76 -20.80 22.61
C SER A 291 -6.43 -22.29 22.37
N ASN A 292 -5.58 -22.84 23.24
CA ASN A 292 -5.18 -24.26 23.27
C ASN A 292 -5.21 -24.76 24.72
N LYS A 293 -4.65 -25.94 24.99
CA LYS A 293 -4.53 -26.56 26.32
C LYS A 293 -3.05 -26.77 26.70
N LEU A 294 -2.19 -25.83 26.33
CA LEU A 294 -0.76 -25.91 26.60
C LEU A 294 -0.51 -25.67 28.09
N VAL A 295 0.39 -26.46 28.68
CA VAL A 295 0.73 -26.47 30.11
C VAL A 295 2.22 -26.21 30.31
N GLY A 296 2.63 -26.04 31.57
CA GLY A 296 4.03 -25.82 31.94
C GLY A 296 4.44 -24.35 31.83
N SER A 297 5.74 -24.08 31.88
CA SER A 297 6.30 -22.73 31.79
C SER A 297 6.60 -22.31 30.35
N ILE A 298 6.55 -21.00 30.10
CA ILE A 298 7.05 -20.41 28.86
C ILE A 298 8.58 -20.60 28.83
N PRO A 299 9.17 -21.23 27.80
CA PRO A 299 10.61 -21.44 27.72
C PRO A 299 11.41 -20.13 27.66
N GLU A 300 12.47 -20.03 28.47
CA GLU A 300 13.40 -18.89 28.46
C GLU A 300 14.09 -18.71 27.10
N GLN A 301 14.25 -19.79 26.33
CA GLN A 301 14.82 -19.78 24.98
C GLN A 301 14.01 -18.91 24.01
N LEU A 302 12.72 -18.68 24.25
CA LEU A 302 11.93 -17.79 23.38
C LEU A 302 12.38 -16.33 23.47
N VAL A 303 13.04 -15.92 24.56
CA VAL A 303 13.63 -14.57 24.71
C VAL A 303 14.68 -14.31 23.63
N ASP A 304 15.26 -15.35 23.03
CA ASP A 304 16.27 -15.21 21.99
C ASP A 304 15.71 -14.79 20.61
N LEU A 305 14.40 -14.83 20.42
CA LEU A 305 13.73 -14.46 19.18
C LEU A 305 13.70 -12.93 18.98
N THR A 306 14.76 -12.38 18.41
CA THR A 306 14.94 -10.91 18.31
C THR A 306 14.04 -10.22 17.30
N PHE A 307 13.51 -10.95 16.31
CA PHE A 307 12.61 -10.42 15.28
C PHE A 307 11.13 -10.55 15.65
N LEU A 308 10.82 -11.20 16.78
CA LEU A 308 9.43 -11.45 17.20
C LEU A 308 8.73 -10.13 17.51
N GLU A 309 7.71 -9.82 16.73
CA GLU A 309 6.91 -8.59 16.80
C GLU A 309 5.53 -8.87 17.39
N VAL A 310 4.98 -10.06 17.14
CA VAL A 310 3.66 -10.47 17.65
C VAL A 310 3.78 -11.80 18.38
N LEU A 311 3.37 -11.82 19.64
CA LEU A 311 3.26 -13.04 20.45
C LEU A 311 1.85 -13.12 21.02
N ASN A 312 1.20 -14.27 20.86
CA ASN A 312 -0.06 -14.56 21.55
C ASN A 312 -0.05 -15.97 22.14
N LEU A 313 -0.06 -16.04 23.47
CA LEU A 313 -0.10 -17.28 24.26
C LEU A 313 -1.39 -17.35 25.11
N SER A 314 -2.34 -16.45 24.87
CA SER A 314 -3.56 -16.32 25.67
C SER A 314 -4.43 -17.57 25.62
N PHE A 315 -5.31 -17.73 26.61
CA PHE A 315 -6.26 -18.83 26.72
C PHE A 315 -5.59 -20.22 26.60
N ASN A 316 -4.60 -20.45 27.46
CA ASN A 316 -3.96 -21.74 27.69
C ASN A 316 -3.95 -22.06 29.20
N GLU A 317 -3.25 -23.12 29.60
CA GLU A 317 -3.06 -23.57 30.98
C GLU A 317 -1.60 -23.35 31.44
N LEU A 318 -0.93 -22.31 30.92
CA LEU A 318 0.48 -22.01 31.23
C LEU A 318 0.64 -21.53 32.67
N THR A 319 1.82 -21.82 33.24
CA THR A 319 2.17 -21.54 34.62
C THR A 319 3.59 -20.98 34.76
N GLY A 320 3.91 -20.37 35.90
CA GLY A 320 5.28 -19.90 36.18
C GLY A 320 5.53 -18.45 35.75
N ARG A 321 6.79 -18.03 35.77
CA ARG A 321 7.18 -16.65 35.47
C ARG A 321 7.21 -16.44 33.96
N ILE A 322 6.74 -15.27 33.51
CA ILE A 322 6.93 -14.81 32.14
C ILE A 322 8.41 -14.46 31.95
N PRO A 323 9.11 -15.06 30.97
CA PRO A 323 10.49 -14.73 30.65
C PRO A 323 10.68 -13.25 30.39
N GLN A 324 11.81 -12.69 30.81
CA GLN A 324 12.10 -11.26 30.70
C GLN A 324 13.29 -11.02 29.78
N GLY A 325 13.22 -10.00 28.94
CA GLY A 325 14.32 -9.55 28.07
C GLY A 325 13.92 -9.37 26.60
N LYS A 326 14.82 -8.74 25.83
CA LYS A 326 14.67 -8.43 24.39
C LYS A 326 13.25 -7.97 24.03
N GLN A 327 12.54 -8.74 23.19
CA GLN A 327 11.17 -8.44 22.74
C GLN A 327 10.09 -8.88 23.76
N PHE A 328 10.37 -9.79 24.69
CA PHE A 328 9.35 -10.32 25.61
C PHE A 328 8.74 -9.25 26.53
N ASN A 329 9.50 -8.20 26.84
CA ASN A 329 9.04 -7.08 27.65
C ASN A 329 8.15 -6.09 26.88
N THR A 330 8.02 -6.22 25.56
CA THR A 330 7.18 -5.31 24.75
C THR A 330 5.75 -5.82 24.58
N PHE A 331 5.52 -7.11 24.85
CA PHE A 331 4.20 -7.72 24.69
C PHE A 331 3.26 -7.37 25.85
N GLY A 332 2.06 -6.89 25.51
CA GLY A 332 1.05 -6.49 26.49
C GLY A 332 0.34 -7.67 27.16
N ILE A 333 -0.50 -7.34 28.16
CA ILE A 333 -1.27 -8.29 28.99
C ILE A 333 -2.14 -9.23 28.14
N GLU A 334 -2.69 -8.75 27.02
CA GLU A 334 -3.55 -9.55 26.14
C GLU A 334 -2.84 -10.80 25.60
N SER A 335 -1.52 -10.74 25.39
CA SER A 335 -0.71 -11.88 24.92
C SER A 335 -0.69 -13.06 25.90
N TYR A 336 -1.01 -12.83 27.18
CA TYR A 336 -0.90 -13.82 28.26
C TYR A 336 -2.23 -14.12 28.96
N LYS A 337 -3.28 -13.37 28.64
CA LYS A 337 -4.61 -13.45 29.24
C LYS A 337 -5.17 -14.87 29.24
N GLY A 338 -5.97 -15.22 30.25
CA GLY A 338 -6.57 -16.57 30.37
C GLY A 338 -5.67 -17.65 30.97
N ASN A 339 -4.36 -17.41 31.14
CA ASN A 339 -3.45 -18.32 31.83
C ASN A 339 -3.38 -18.00 33.33
N LEU A 340 -4.17 -18.69 34.16
CA LEU A 340 -4.30 -18.38 35.59
C LEU A 340 -3.02 -18.57 36.41
N GLY A 341 -2.11 -19.43 35.94
CA GLY A 341 -0.86 -19.78 36.64
C GLY A 341 0.35 -18.93 36.26
N LEU A 342 0.23 -18.04 35.26
CA LEU A 342 1.32 -17.14 34.87
C LEU A 342 1.46 -15.96 35.85
N CYS A 343 2.70 -15.52 36.04
CA CYS A 343 3.07 -14.44 36.94
C CYS A 343 4.29 -13.65 36.42
N GLY A 344 4.53 -12.44 36.95
CA GLY A 344 5.61 -11.55 36.49
C GLY A 344 5.18 -10.62 35.36
N PHE A 345 6.00 -9.61 35.07
CA PHE A 345 5.70 -8.54 34.11
C PHE A 345 5.35 -9.11 32.72
N PRO A 346 4.27 -8.65 32.04
CA PRO A 346 3.42 -7.50 32.38
C PRO A 346 2.25 -7.80 33.35
N LEU A 347 2.13 -9.02 33.89
CA LEU A 347 1.06 -9.40 34.82
C LEU A 347 1.37 -8.93 36.26
N SER A 348 0.34 -8.48 36.97
CA SER A 348 0.46 -7.91 38.33
C SER A 348 0.64 -8.94 39.46
N LYS A 349 0.52 -10.25 39.18
CA LYS A 349 0.69 -11.29 40.21
C LYS A 349 2.17 -11.60 40.40
N ALA A 350 2.70 -11.34 41.60
CA ALA A 350 3.94 -11.91 42.11
C ALA A 350 3.61 -13.07 43.05
N ARG A 351 4.34 -14.20 43.01
CA ARG A 351 4.33 -15.13 44.15
C ARG A 351 5.13 -14.50 45.28
N GLY A 352 4.61 -14.60 46.50
CA GLY A 352 5.30 -14.19 47.72
C GLY A 352 6.66 -14.89 47.86
N ASN A 353 7.62 -14.13 48.39
CA ASN A 353 9.00 -14.48 48.77
C ASN A 353 10.16 -14.16 47.80
N ASP A 354 10.02 -13.17 46.92
CA ASP A 354 11.20 -12.46 46.43
C ASP A 354 11.23 -11.04 47.00
N ILE A 355 12.26 -10.77 47.79
CA ILE A 355 12.59 -9.46 48.34
C ILE A 355 12.87 -8.53 47.16
N ILE A 356 11.97 -7.58 46.92
CA ILE A 356 12.24 -6.41 46.06
C ILE A 356 13.31 -5.59 46.81
N PRO A 357 14.48 -5.28 46.22
CA PRO A 357 15.29 -4.18 46.73
C PRO A 357 14.45 -2.92 46.57
N ALA A 358 14.00 -2.36 47.68
CA ALA A 358 13.14 -1.20 47.70
C ALA A 358 13.77 -0.06 46.90
N LEU A 359 13.13 0.35 45.79
CA LEU A 359 13.25 1.72 45.32
C LEU A 359 12.26 2.60 46.12
N PRO A 360 12.59 3.87 46.37
CA PRO A 360 11.77 4.73 47.20
C PRO A 360 10.46 5.06 46.48
N LEU A 361 9.34 4.65 47.05
CA LEU A 361 8.03 5.19 46.71
C LEU A 361 7.95 6.63 47.23
N SER A 362 7.98 7.59 46.32
CA SER A 362 7.35 8.89 46.54
C SER A 362 5.90 8.76 46.07
N GLU A 363 4.96 8.99 46.97
CA GLU A 363 3.55 9.15 46.61
C GLU A 363 3.40 10.40 45.74
N GLY A 364 2.86 10.23 44.53
CA GLY A 364 2.54 11.31 43.59
C GLY A 364 3.04 11.03 42.18
N ASP A 365 2.09 10.82 41.25
CA ASP A 365 2.17 11.00 39.79
C ASP A 365 1.88 9.75 38.95
N LEU A 366 0.58 9.46 38.78
CA LEU A 366 0.02 8.58 37.75
C LEU A 366 0.08 9.20 36.33
N SER A 367 0.93 10.22 36.11
CA SER A 367 1.04 11.02 34.89
C SER A 367 2.45 11.06 34.29
N ALA A 368 3.46 10.50 34.97
CA ALA A 368 4.86 10.59 34.54
C ALA A 368 5.30 9.47 33.56
N ASP A 369 4.70 8.26 33.64
CA ASP A 369 5.15 7.12 32.83
C ASP A 369 4.80 7.25 31.34
N VAL A 370 3.74 8.00 31.00
CA VAL A 370 3.40 8.33 29.60
C VAL A 370 4.40 9.34 29.02
N ILE A 371 4.96 10.24 29.82
CA ILE A 371 5.90 11.28 29.37
C ILE A 371 7.27 10.65 29.03
N PHE A 372 7.66 9.59 29.72
CA PHE A 372 8.97 8.95 29.53
C PHE A 372 9.07 8.17 28.21
N GLU A 373 8.00 7.49 27.76
CA GLU A 373 7.97 6.81 26.47
C GLU A 373 8.04 7.78 25.28
N TRP A 374 7.30 8.89 25.34
CA TRP A 374 7.34 9.91 24.27
C TRP A 374 8.69 10.59 24.16
N ASN A 375 9.41 10.83 25.27
CA ASN A 375 10.75 11.38 25.24
C ASN A 375 11.76 10.44 24.56
N ILE A 376 11.63 9.12 24.74
CA ILE A 376 12.45 8.12 24.07
C ILE A 376 12.12 8.06 22.56
N VAL A 377 10.84 8.11 22.20
CA VAL A 377 10.39 8.20 20.80
C VAL A 377 10.89 9.50 20.15
N LEU A 378 10.82 10.64 20.84
CA LEU A 378 11.28 11.94 20.35
C LEU A 378 12.81 11.98 20.18
N MET A 379 13.55 11.40 21.13
CA MET A 379 15.01 11.24 21.02
C MET A 379 15.38 10.29 19.87
N GLY A 380 14.60 9.25 19.62
CA GLY A 380 14.74 8.36 18.47
C GLY A 380 14.47 9.06 17.13
N TYR A 381 13.43 9.90 17.06
CA TYR A 381 13.12 10.71 15.88
C TYR A 381 14.18 11.79 15.63
N ALA A 382 14.64 12.48 16.68
CA ALA A 382 15.65 13.53 16.58
C ALA A 382 17.01 12.97 16.13
N SER A 383 17.44 11.86 16.75
CA SER A 383 18.69 11.19 16.34
C SER A 383 18.58 10.57 14.95
N GLY A 384 17.43 9.97 14.60
CA GLY A 384 17.16 9.41 13.28
C GLY A 384 17.12 10.46 12.16
N LEU A 385 16.55 11.64 12.42
CA LEU A 385 16.55 12.77 11.49
C LEU A 385 17.96 13.31 11.27
N VAL A 386 18.75 13.48 12.34
CA VAL A 386 20.14 13.94 12.25
C VAL A 386 21.01 12.96 11.48
N ILE A 387 20.86 11.66 11.72
CA ILE A 387 21.57 10.61 10.98
C ILE A 387 21.10 10.56 9.53
N GLY A 388 19.80 10.68 9.27
CA GLY A 388 19.23 10.69 7.92
C GLY A 388 19.70 11.88 7.09
N VAL A 389 19.75 13.07 7.69
CA VAL A 389 20.28 14.29 7.06
C VAL A 389 21.79 14.18 6.85
N ALA A 390 22.54 13.61 7.78
CA ALA A 390 23.98 13.38 7.63
C ALA A 390 24.29 12.37 6.50
N ILE A 391 23.55 11.27 6.43
CA ILE A 391 23.68 10.27 5.35
C ILE A 391 23.27 10.90 4.01
N GLY A 392 22.15 11.63 3.96
CA GLY A 392 21.72 12.35 2.77
C GLY A 392 22.76 13.37 2.28
N TYR A 393 23.39 14.09 3.20
CA TYR A 393 24.45 15.05 2.91
C TYR A 393 25.73 14.37 2.39
N ILE A 394 26.15 13.26 3.01
CA ILE A 394 27.30 12.47 2.55
C ILE A 394 27.03 11.84 1.17
N MET A 395 25.80 11.37 0.92
CA MET A 395 25.38 10.84 -0.39
C MET A 395 25.34 11.93 -1.46
N PHE A 396 24.93 13.14 -1.10
CA PHE A 396 24.91 14.30 -1.98
C PHE A 396 26.33 14.79 -2.36
N GLN A 397 27.29 14.71 -1.43
CA GLN A 397 28.69 15.07 -1.71
C GLN A 397 29.48 14.01 -2.48
N THR A 398 29.16 12.72 -2.35
CA THR A 398 29.99 11.63 -2.91
C THR A 398 29.58 11.14 -4.29
N GLY A 399 28.42 11.55 -4.82
CA GLY A 399 28.05 11.38 -6.23
C GLY A 399 27.99 9.94 -6.77
N LYS A 400 27.91 8.91 -5.90
CA LYS A 400 27.81 7.49 -6.31
C LYS A 400 26.73 6.75 -5.49
N PRO A 401 25.56 6.43 -6.08
CA PRO A 401 24.43 5.85 -5.34
C PRO A 401 24.34 4.33 -5.53
N GLN A 402 25.39 3.55 -5.22
CA GLN A 402 25.35 2.10 -5.49
C GLN A 402 25.61 1.17 -4.29
N CYS A 403 26.18 1.63 -3.16
CA CYS A 403 26.35 0.75 -1.99
C CYS A 403 25.38 1.04 -0.81
N GLY A 404 24.81 2.24 -0.71
CA GLY A 404 23.90 2.59 0.40
C GLY A 404 22.42 2.22 0.17
N PHE A 405 22.00 2.11 -1.09
CA PHE A 405 20.59 1.92 -1.44
C PHE A 405 20.07 0.51 -1.12
N ALA A 406 20.95 -0.50 -1.18
CA ALA A 406 20.61 -1.90 -0.86
C ALA A 406 20.36 -2.13 0.63
N VAL A 407 21.04 -1.38 1.51
CA VAL A 407 20.87 -1.51 2.98
C VAL A 407 19.71 -0.64 3.50
N PHE A 408 19.42 0.48 2.84
CA PHE A 408 18.36 1.40 3.25
C PHE A 408 16.95 0.95 2.82
N THR A 409 16.80 0.37 1.61
CA THR A 409 15.52 -0.24 1.18
C THR A 409 15.14 -1.46 2.01
N GLN A 410 16.13 -2.16 2.58
CA GLN A 410 15.92 -3.28 3.50
C GLN A 410 15.35 -2.85 4.87
N ARG A 411 15.49 -1.56 5.25
CA ARG A 411 15.02 -1.02 6.53
C ARG A 411 13.75 -0.17 6.40
N VAL A 412 13.53 0.55 5.30
CA VAL A 412 12.36 1.44 5.14
C VAL A 412 11.07 0.65 4.86
N ASN A 413 11.13 -0.45 4.11
CA ASN A 413 9.96 -1.34 3.93
C ASN A 413 9.61 -2.12 5.22
N ARG A 414 10.53 -2.24 6.18
CA ARG A 414 10.25 -2.74 7.54
C ARG A 414 9.60 -1.70 8.47
N VAL A 415 9.47 -0.45 8.04
CA VAL A 415 8.89 0.64 8.86
C VAL A 415 7.45 0.98 8.43
N GLN A 416 7.05 0.66 7.20
CA GLN A 416 5.67 0.84 6.73
C GLN A 416 4.68 -0.17 7.33
N ASP A 417 5.14 -1.31 7.84
CA ASP A 417 4.33 -2.34 8.51
C ASP A 417 4.31 -2.21 10.05
N LYS A 418 4.42 -0.99 10.60
CA LYS A 418 4.36 -0.77 12.05
C LYS A 418 2.91 -0.69 12.58
N PRO A 419 2.61 -1.20 13.80
CA PRO A 419 1.25 -1.27 14.35
C PRO A 419 0.67 0.05 14.88
N ILE A 420 1.34 1.20 14.71
CA ILE A 420 0.82 2.49 15.23
C ILE A 420 -0.45 2.92 14.46
N VAL A 421 -0.65 2.44 13.23
CA VAL A 421 -1.88 2.72 12.45
C VAL A 421 -3.05 1.82 12.88
N MET A 422 -2.80 0.67 13.51
CA MET A 422 -3.85 -0.30 13.88
C MET A 422 -4.48 -0.08 15.27
N ALA A 423 -3.87 0.75 16.12
CA ALA A 423 -4.47 1.13 17.40
C ALA A 423 -5.72 2.01 17.25
N ILE A 424 -5.96 2.64 16.09
CA ILE A 424 -7.13 3.49 15.86
C ILE A 424 -8.37 2.70 15.39
N ILE A 425 -8.20 1.44 14.93
CA ILE A 425 -9.29 0.68 14.32
C ILE A 425 -9.87 -0.41 15.24
N SER A 426 -9.13 -0.86 16.27
CA SER A 426 -9.59 -1.95 17.16
C SER A 426 -10.43 -1.51 18.36
N GLU A 427 -10.66 -0.21 18.58
CA GLU A 427 -11.50 0.30 19.67
C GLU A 427 -12.99 0.49 19.30
N TYR A 428 -13.43 0.09 18.10
CA TYR A 428 -14.80 0.36 17.62
C TYR A 428 -15.74 -0.83 17.45
N GLN A 429 -15.41 -2.02 17.96
CA GLN A 429 -16.35 -3.16 17.95
C GLN A 429 -16.28 -3.99 19.24
N GLU A 430 -16.90 -3.48 20.30
CA GLU A 430 -17.73 -4.27 21.24
C GLU A 430 -18.29 -3.31 22.31
N ASP A 431 -19.51 -2.80 22.09
CA ASP A 431 -20.55 -2.71 23.14
C ASP A 431 -21.82 -2.04 22.58
N GLY A 432 -22.73 -2.90 22.09
CA GLY A 432 -24.12 -2.54 21.83
C GLY A 432 -25.03 -3.20 22.86
N LYS A 433 -25.28 -2.54 24.01
CA LYS A 433 -26.48 -2.76 24.83
C LYS A 433 -27.00 -1.46 25.44
N GLU A 434 -28.30 -1.28 25.26
CA GLU A 434 -29.13 -0.12 25.60
C GLU A 434 -29.14 0.21 27.11
N THR A 435 -29.13 1.50 27.45
CA THR A 435 -30.21 2.22 28.17
C THR A 435 -29.83 3.69 28.37
N ASN A 436 -30.79 4.60 28.23
CA ASN A 436 -30.68 6.06 28.42
C ASN A 436 -31.69 6.46 29.53
N PRO A 437 -31.42 7.42 30.43
CA PRO A 437 -31.67 8.84 30.09
C PRO A 437 -30.72 9.92 30.72
N LYS A 438 -30.25 10.87 29.88
CA LYS A 438 -30.22 12.37 29.97
C LYS A 438 -30.05 13.15 31.34
N PRO A 439 -29.59 14.45 31.36
CA PRO A 439 -28.33 15.06 30.88
C PRO A 439 -27.73 16.20 31.80
N ASN A 440 -26.57 16.76 31.39
CA ASN A 440 -25.90 18.07 31.70
C ASN A 440 -24.87 18.19 32.86
N PRO A 441 -23.92 19.18 32.84
CA PRO A 441 -23.00 19.58 31.76
C PRO A 441 -21.54 19.92 32.24
N SER A 442 -20.66 20.22 31.27
CA SER A 442 -19.39 21.00 31.32
C SER A 442 -18.06 20.33 31.72
N SER A 443 -17.14 20.17 30.77
CA SER A 443 -15.97 21.06 30.60
C SER A 443 -15.14 20.65 29.36
N SER A 444 -14.73 21.64 28.59
CA SER A 444 -14.00 21.54 27.34
C SER A 444 -12.51 21.80 27.55
N SER A 445 -11.63 20.97 26.99
CA SER A 445 -10.26 21.37 26.67
C SER A 445 -9.90 20.89 25.26
N SER A 446 -9.52 21.84 24.41
CA SER A 446 -9.14 21.66 23.00
C SER A 446 -7.62 21.70 22.88
N SER A 447 -6.99 20.63 22.37
CA SER A 447 -5.59 20.66 21.93
C SER A 447 -5.49 21.28 20.54
N LYS A 448 -4.72 22.37 20.39
CA LYS A 448 -4.34 22.97 19.10
C LYS A 448 -3.02 22.37 18.62
N THR A 449 -3.00 21.84 17.41
CA THR A 449 -1.78 21.39 16.72
C THR A 449 -1.07 22.60 16.10
N LEU A 450 0.21 22.81 16.43
CA LEU A 450 1.06 23.85 15.81
C LEU A 450 1.84 23.26 14.63
N SER A 451 1.88 23.98 13.50
CA SER A 451 2.54 23.56 12.26
C SER A 451 3.64 24.55 11.86
N PHE A 452 4.88 24.08 11.73
CA PHE A 452 5.97 24.85 11.11
C PHE A 452 5.84 24.78 9.60
N ASN A 453 5.69 25.94 8.94
CA ASN A 453 5.54 26.01 7.49
C ASN A 453 6.62 26.91 6.90
N ALA A 454 7.68 26.31 6.36
CA ALA A 454 8.74 27.02 5.67
C ALA A 454 9.00 26.37 4.31
N THR A 455 8.89 27.15 3.24
CA THR A 455 9.20 26.75 1.88
C THR A 455 10.71 26.72 1.66
N PHE A 456 11.21 25.60 1.10
CA PHE A 456 12.63 25.43 0.82
C PHE A 456 13.03 26.20 -0.44
N ASP A 457 13.91 27.21 -0.31
CA ASP A 457 14.53 27.92 -1.42
C ASP A 457 15.92 27.32 -1.74
N PRO A 458 16.11 26.67 -2.90
CA PRO A 458 17.38 26.07 -3.30
C PRO A 458 18.52 27.08 -3.50
N ARG A 459 18.22 28.38 -3.63
CA ARG A 459 19.22 29.45 -3.79
C ARG A 459 19.75 30.01 -2.47
N ASN A 460 19.09 29.69 -1.35
CA ASN A 460 19.56 30.06 -0.01
C ASN A 460 19.23 28.95 1.01
N PRO A 461 19.89 27.78 0.92
CA PRO A 461 19.66 26.66 1.82
C PRO A 461 19.99 27.00 3.29
N ILE A 462 20.84 28.00 3.51
CA ILE A 462 21.20 28.53 4.83
C ILE A 462 20.01 29.24 5.50
N GLY A 463 19.19 29.96 4.73
CA GLY A 463 18.04 30.69 5.27
C GLY A 463 16.97 29.80 5.90
N ILE A 464 16.93 28.53 5.53
CA ILE A 464 15.98 27.54 6.08
C ILE A 464 16.47 27.04 7.42
N VAL A 465 17.79 26.80 7.55
CA VAL A 465 18.41 26.46 8.82
C VAL A 465 18.25 27.62 9.80
N GLU A 466 18.43 28.87 9.36
CA GLU A 466 18.18 30.06 10.19
C GLU A 466 16.71 30.17 10.62
N ARG A 467 15.74 29.95 9.72
CA ARG A 467 14.29 29.95 10.07
C ARG A 467 13.90 28.80 10.99
N LEU A 468 14.54 27.64 10.86
CA LEU A 468 14.32 26.50 11.75
C LEU A 468 14.83 26.82 13.16
N PHE A 469 16.00 27.43 13.27
CA PHE A 469 16.53 27.90 14.55
C PHE A 469 15.70 29.04 15.14
N ASP A 470 15.20 29.97 14.33
CA ASP A 470 14.31 31.05 14.78
C ASP A 470 12.97 30.51 15.29
N PHE A 471 12.41 29.50 14.63
CA PHE A 471 11.20 28.82 15.08
C PHE A 471 11.42 28.06 16.39
N LEU A 472 12.53 27.32 16.51
CA LEU A 472 12.89 26.60 17.74
C LEU A 472 13.14 27.54 18.92
N VAL A 473 13.73 28.73 18.70
CA VAL A 473 13.93 29.75 19.76
C VAL A 473 12.61 30.39 20.18
N ASN A 474 11.75 30.77 19.23
CA ASN A 474 10.44 31.35 19.55
C ASN A 474 9.53 30.36 20.31
N GLU A 475 9.57 29.08 19.92
CA GLU A 475 8.71 28.07 20.56
C GLU A 475 9.22 27.67 21.96
N THR A 476 10.52 27.78 22.21
CA THR A 476 11.10 27.56 23.54
C THR A 476 10.96 28.77 24.46
N GLU A 477 10.88 30.00 23.93
CA GLU A 477 10.50 31.20 24.71
C GLU A 477 9.01 31.24 25.08
N PHE A 478 8.13 30.66 24.24
CA PHE A 478 6.68 30.58 24.51
C PHE A 478 6.32 29.64 25.67
N MET A 479 7.20 28.70 26.02
CA MET A 479 6.99 27.70 27.07
C MET A 479 7.68 28.03 28.41
N ALA A 480 8.56 29.04 28.45
CA ALA A 480 9.52 29.24 29.53
C ALA A 480 8.94 29.84 30.82
N GLU A 481 8.39 29.01 31.71
CA GLU A 481 8.16 29.37 33.12
C GLU A 481 9.22 28.82 34.08
N ASP A 482 9.98 27.79 33.70
CA ASP A 482 10.95 27.11 34.59
C ASP A 482 12.43 27.32 34.23
N THR A 483 13.29 27.17 35.25
CA THR A 483 14.74 27.42 35.24
C THR A 483 15.51 26.47 34.33
N ALA A 484 14.97 25.27 34.06
CA ALA A 484 15.55 24.28 33.16
C ALA A 484 15.38 24.66 31.67
N GLU A 485 14.27 25.28 31.30
CA GLU A 485 13.98 25.68 29.92
C GLU A 485 14.83 26.88 29.48
N LYS A 486 15.17 27.77 30.43
CA LYS A 486 16.14 28.86 30.19
C LYS A 486 17.54 28.34 29.81
N GLN A 487 17.94 27.16 30.28
CA GLN A 487 19.22 26.55 29.86
C GLN A 487 19.14 26.02 28.43
N ILE A 488 18.00 25.49 28.01
CA ILE A 488 17.78 25.02 26.63
C ILE A 488 17.83 26.20 25.66
N VAL A 489 17.15 27.32 25.98
CA VAL A 489 17.21 28.56 25.19
C VAL A 489 18.65 29.07 25.06
N ALA A 490 19.43 29.05 26.15
CA ALA A 490 20.83 29.45 26.13
C ALA A 490 21.72 28.55 25.23
N VAL A 491 21.48 27.24 25.23
CA VAL A 491 22.22 26.28 24.40
C VAL A 491 21.86 26.45 22.92
N VAL A 492 20.58 26.63 22.60
CA VAL A 492 20.11 26.85 21.22
C VAL A 492 20.67 28.18 20.67
N MET A 493 20.69 29.24 21.48
CA MET A 493 21.27 30.53 21.10
C MET A 493 22.80 30.46 20.92
N ALA A 494 23.50 29.70 21.76
CA ALA A 494 24.94 29.46 21.60
C ALA A 494 25.25 28.68 20.30
N ALA A 495 24.45 27.67 19.98
CA ALA A 495 24.58 26.90 18.74
C ALA A 495 24.33 27.78 17.50
N LYS A 496 23.27 28.59 17.51
CA LYS A 496 22.94 29.54 16.44
C LYS A 496 24.08 30.53 16.16
N ASN A 497 24.69 31.09 17.22
CA ASN A 497 25.80 32.03 17.08
C ASN A 497 27.08 31.37 16.54
N LYS A 498 27.35 30.11 16.92
CA LYS A 498 28.50 29.34 16.44
C LYS A 498 28.36 28.99 14.95
N VAL A 499 27.15 28.69 14.49
CA VAL A 499 26.83 28.46 13.07
C VAL A 499 26.95 29.75 12.27
N LYS A 500 26.40 30.88 12.76
CA LYS A 500 26.56 32.20 12.10
C LYS A 500 28.02 32.61 11.92
N LYS A 501 28.87 32.37 12.92
CA LYS A 501 30.31 32.67 12.82
C LYS A 501 31.00 31.84 11.74
N LYS A 502 30.72 30.53 11.68
CA LYS A 502 31.26 29.64 10.63
C LYS A 502 30.81 30.03 9.23
N MET A 503 29.55 30.48 9.09
CA MET A 503 29.00 30.92 7.81
C MET A 503 29.61 32.23 7.30
N ALA A 504 29.99 33.15 8.20
CA ALA A 504 30.70 34.38 7.83
C ALA A 504 32.13 34.09 7.31
N GLU A 505 32.84 33.17 7.96
CA GLU A 505 34.18 32.72 7.56
C GLU A 505 34.17 32.00 6.19
N GLU A 506 33.07 31.31 5.84
CA GLU A 506 32.92 30.58 4.58
C GLU A 506 32.50 31.49 3.42
N ARG A 507 31.69 32.53 3.67
CA ARG A 507 31.37 33.58 2.70
C ARG A 507 32.58 34.43 2.30
N GLU A 508 33.50 34.70 3.23
CA GLU A 508 34.77 35.37 2.91
C GLU A 508 35.68 34.49 2.03
N ARG A 509 35.64 33.16 2.21
CA ARG A 509 36.39 32.21 1.35
C ARG A 509 35.82 32.12 -0.06
N GLU A 510 34.50 32.09 -0.22
CA GLU A 510 33.85 32.04 -1.55
C GLU A 510 34.01 33.35 -2.33
N ALA A 511 34.01 34.50 -1.65
CA ALA A 511 34.30 35.80 -2.26
C ALA A 511 35.76 35.92 -2.76
N ALA A 512 36.70 35.24 -2.10
CA ALA A 512 38.10 35.20 -2.54
C ALA A 512 38.33 34.29 -3.77
N LEU A 513 37.53 33.24 -3.94
CA LEU A 513 37.61 32.31 -5.07
C LEU A 513 37.00 32.88 -6.37
N THR A 514 35.88 33.61 -6.26
CA THR A 514 35.20 34.22 -7.41
C THR A 514 35.94 35.42 -8.02
N GLY A 515 36.81 36.08 -7.24
CA GLY A 515 37.70 37.15 -7.73
C GLY A 515 38.84 36.68 -8.64
N ASN A 516 39.22 35.40 -8.59
CA ASN A 516 40.32 34.85 -9.38
C ASN A 516 39.86 34.25 -10.73
N GLU A 517 38.64 33.73 -10.83
CA GLU A 517 38.12 33.13 -12.09
C GLU A 517 37.71 34.18 -13.14
N SER A 518 37.42 35.43 -12.74
CA SER A 518 37.12 36.52 -13.68
C SER A 518 38.35 37.16 -14.34
N LYS A 519 39.57 36.79 -13.92
CA LYS A 519 40.82 37.23 -14.58
C LYS A 519 41.34 36.23 -15.62
N THR A 520 41.02 34.94 -15.50
CA THR A 520 41.58 33.89 -16.37
C THR A 520 40.73 33.51 -17.58
N LEU A 521 39.49 34.00 -17.70
CA LEU A 521 38.59 33.69 -18.84
C LEU A 521 38.36 34.86 -19.81
N LYS A 522 39.10 35.97 -19.65
CA LYS A 522 39.08 37.12 -20.56
C LYS A 522 40.28 37.22 -21.52
N GLU A 523 41.22 36.26 -21.49
CA GLU A 523 42.41 36.28 -22.36
C GLU A 523 42.46 35.20 -23.45
N GLU A 524 41.53 34.23 -23.53
CA GLU A 524 41.67 33.09 -24.47
C GLU A 524 40.64 32.97 -25.61
N ASN A 525 39.79 33.97 -25.90
CA ASN A 525 38.93 33.92 -27.11
C ASN A 525 38.90 35.23 -27.90
N LYS A 526 40.07 35.59 -28.46
CA LYS A 526 40.20 36.63 -29.48
C LYS A 526 41.24 36.25 -30.55
N ALA A 527 40.96 35.19 -31.31
CA ALA A 527 41.54 34.84 -32.63
C ALA A 527 40.74 33.60 -33.09
N GLU A 528 40.06 33.47 -34.23
CA GLU A 528 40.10 34.07 -35.55
C GLU A 528 38.68 34.13 -36.16
N VAL A 529 38.46 35.10 -37.03
CA VAL A 529 37.30 35.23 -37.94
C VAL A 529 37.77 34.88 -39.35
N LYS A 530 36.93 34.20 -40.15
CA LYS A 530 36.74 34.27 -41.63
C LYS A 530 35.99 33.00 -42.12
N GLU A 531 35.09 32.95 -43.09
CA GLU A 531 34.56 33.88 -44.10
C GLU A 531 33.21 33.29 -44.64
N GLU A 532 32.62 33.95 -45.63
CA GLU A 532 31.20 34.02 -45.96
C GLU A 532 30.58 33.01 -46.97
N LYS A 533 29.23 32.92 -46.93
CA LYS A 533 28.20 32.90 -48.01
C LYS A 533 28.21 31.88 -49.18
N LYS A 534 27.00 31.38 -49.49
CA LYS A 534 26.20 31.54 -50.76
C LYS A 534 25.36 30.25 -51.03
N VAL A 535 24.04 30.23 -50.80
CA VAL A 535 22.90 30.55 -51.71
C VAL A 535 22.91 29.79 -53.04
N GLU A 536 21.89 28.95 -53.30
CA GLU A 536 20.88 29.04 -54.39
C GLU A 536 19.96 27.78 -54.36
N LEU A 537 18.67 27.86 -53.98
CA LEU A 537 17.45 28.29 -54.72
C LEU A 537 16.96 27.21 -55.72
N GLU A 538 15.90 26.46 -55.38
CA GLU A 538 14.54 26.55 -55.98
C GLU A 538 14.38 25.74 -57.30
N LYS A 539 13.24 25.14 -57.66
CA LYS A 539 11.84 25.40 -57.31
C LYS A 539 10.93 24.27 -57.85
N GLU A 540 9.85 24.03 -57.08
CA GLU A 540 8.44 23.88 -57.49
C GLU A 540 8.07 22.91 -58.66
N ILE A 541 6.99 22.12 -58.58
CA ILE A 541 5.61 22.63 -58.51
C ILE A 541 4.65 21.69 -57.76
N LYS A 542 3.87 22.35 -56.90
CA LYS A 542 2.59 22.02 -56.26
C LYS A 542 1.66 21.06 -57.03
N THR A 543 1.00 20.14 -56.30
CA THR A 543 -0.48 20.14 -56.26
C THR A 543 -1.06 19.51 -54.98
N LYS A 544 -2.11 20.17 -54.48
CA LYS A 544 -3.06 19.87 -53.40
C LYS A 544 -3.36 18.38 -53.16
N VAL A 545 -3.56 17.99 -51.89
CA VAL A 545 -4.86 17.63 -51.28
C VAL A 545 -4.65 17.32 -49.78
N LYS A 546 -5.62 17.75 -48.96
CA LYS A 546 -5.84 17.45 -47.54
C LYS A 546 -5.50 15.99 -47.16
N GLY A 547 -4.88 15.76 -46.00
CA GLY A 547 -4.94 14.47 -45.31
C GLY A 547 -3.79 14.17 -44.34
N SER A 548 -4.14 13.71 -43.13
CA SER A 548 -3.30 13.13 -42.06
C SER A 548 -2.34 14.06 -41.30
N ARG A 549 -2.87 14.69 -40.24
CA ARG A 549 -2.14 14.72 -38.96
C ARG A 549 -2.46 13.40 -38.27
N ASP A 550 -1.66 12.37 -38.55
CA ASP A 550 -1.82 11.05 -37.95
C ASP A 550 -1.55 11.09 -36.44
N GLU A 551 -2.65 10.96 -35.71
CA GLU A 551 -2.89 10.06 -34.58
C GLU A 551 -1.67 9.36 -33.94
N ARG A 552 -0.96 10.07 -33.06
CA ARG A 552 -0.45 9.47 -31.82
C ARG A 552 -1.35 9.92 -30.70
N ARG A 553 -2.31 9.07 -30.32
CA ARG A 553 -3.34 9.37 -29.31
C ARG A 553 -2.68 9.79 -27.99
N LYS A 554 -2.70 11.09 -27.72
CA LYS A 554 -2.48 11.66 -26.39
C LYS A 554 -3.75 11.35 -25.59
N VAL A 555 -3.60 10.80 -24.39
CA VAL A 555 -4.72 10.67 -23.45
C VAL A 555 -4.50 11.72 -22.38
N ALA A 556 -5.42 12.67 -22.30
CA ALA A 556 -5.45 13.66 -21.24
C ALA A 556 -6.71 13.42 -20.40
N ALA A 557 -6.55 13.36 -19.09
CA ALA A 557 -7.62 13.30 -18.11
C ALA A 557 -7.44 14.47 -17.13
N GLU A 558 -8.54 15.09 -16.69
CA GLU A 558 -8.46 16.24 -15.78
C GLU A 558 -9.38 16.08 -14.57
N THR A 559 -8.95 16.67 -13.46
CA THR A 559 -9.77 16.99 -12.29
C THR A 559 -9.97 18.51 -12.24
N LEU A 560 -10.75 19.03 -11.29
CA LEU A 560 -10.88 20.47 -11.09
C LEU A 560 -9.54 21.16 -10.77
N GLN A 561 -8.59 20.44 -10.15
CA GLN A 561 -7.32 20.99 -9.69
C GLN A 561 -6.14 20.70 -10.64
N GLU A 562 -6.17 19.58 -11.36
CA GLU A 562 -5.01 19.04 -12.07
C GLU A 562 -5.37 18.50 -13.46
N VAL A 563 -4.39 18.49 -14.37
CA VAL A 563 -4.49 17.89 -15.71
C VAL A 563 -3.37 16.88 -15.88
N ASN A 564 -3.73 15.61 -16.08
CA ASN A 564 -2.83 14.51 -16.37
C ASN A 564 -2.70 14.30 -17.88
N VAL A 565 -1.48 14.27 -18.40
CA VAL A 565 -1.18 14.12 -19.82
C VAL A 565 -0.25 12.93 -20.04
N LEU A 566 -0.72 11.93 -20.78
CA LEU A 566 0.06 10.75 -21.17
C LEU A 566 0.53 10.87 -22.62
N VAL A 567 1.85 10.79 -22.83
CA VAL A 567 2.49 10.93 -24.14
C VAL A 567 3.28 9.66 -24.47
N PRO A 568 2.83 8.85 -25.46
CA PRO A 568 3.54 7.63 -25.84
C PRO A 568 4.86 7.94 -26.55
N VAL A 569 5.91 7.20 -26.20
CA VAL A 569 7.27 7.26 -26.78
C VAL A 569 7.78 5.87 -27.16
N PRO A 570 8.78 5.75 -28.05
CA PRO A 570 9.33 4.44 -28.43
C PRO A 570 9.84 3.65 -27.22
N SER A 571 9.64 2.34 -27.21
CA SER A 571 10.09 1.45 -26.13
C SER A 571 11.61 1.53 -25.92
N GLY A 572 12.03 1.57 -24.65
CA GLY A 572 13.44 1.71 -24.27
C GLY A 572 13.93 3.17 -24.24
N THR A 573 13.02 4.15 -24.31
CA THR A 573 13.35 5.56 -24.16
C THR A 573 13.90 5.80 -22.75
N LYS A 574 15.12 6.34 -22.66
CA LYS A 574 15.74 6.73 -21.39
C LYS A 574 15.41 8.19 -21.08
N SER A 575 15.20 8.52 -19.81
CA SER A 575 14.85 9.87 -19.34
C SER A 575 15.76 10.99 -19.89
N ARG A 576 17.07 10.73 -20.02
CA ARG A 576 18.06 11.67 -20.60
C ARG A 576 17.78 12.11 -22.05
N PHE A 577 16.95 11.38 -22.78
CA PHE A 577 16.59 11.69 -24.16
C PHE A 577 15.23 12.39 -24.27
N VAL A 578 14.51 12.55 -23.17
CA VAL A 578 13.23 13.27 -23.12
C VAL A 578 13.50 14.76 -22.88
N VAL A 579 12.80 15.60 -23.64
CA VAL A 579 12.76 17.05 -23.45
C VAL A 579 11.36 17.39 -22.96
N CYS A 580 11.23 17.81 -21.70
CA CYS A 580 9.98 18.28 -21.10
C CYS A 580 10.22 19.64 -20.42
N ASP A 581 9.73 20.71 -21.04
CA ASP A 581 9.83 22.10 -20.57
C ASP A 581 8.42 22.60 -20.22
N ILE A 582 8.18 22.74 -18.91
CA ILE A 582 6.91 23.17 -18.34
C ILE A 582 7.07 24.61 -17.87
N LYS A 583 6.35 25.54 -18.49
CA LYS A 583 6.34 26.97 -18.14
C LYS A 583 4.92 27.40 -17.80
N LYS A 584 4.81 28.54 -17.11
CA LYS A 584 3.54 29.08 -16.60
C LYS A 584 2.42 29.08 -17.65
N ASN A 585 2.73 29.41 -18.90
CA ASN A 585 1.77 29.50 -20.00
C ASN A 585 2.15 28.64 -21.23
N HIS A 586 3.16 27.77 -21.14
CA HIS A 586 3.69 27.08 -22.30
C HIS A 586 4.18 25.67 -21.92
N LEU A 587 3.92 24.70 -22.79
CA LEU A 587 4.35 23.31 -22.58
C LEU A 587 5.04 22.80 -23.83
N LYS A 588 6.23 22.22 -23.65
CA LYS A 588 7.00 21.55 -24.71
C LYS A 588 7.46 20.17 -24.25
N VAL A 589 7.08 19.13 -24.99
CA VAL A 589 7.37 17.71 -24.69
C VAL A 589 7.82 17.03 -25.97
N GLY A 590 8.94 16.32 -25.94
CA GLY A 590 9.45 15.58 -27.10
C GLY A 590 10.72 14.79 -26.80
N LEU A 591 11.40 14.34 -27.85
CA LEU A 591 12.68 13.65 -27.76
C LEU A 591 13.81 14.52 -28.30
N LYS A 592 14.99 14.45 -27.67
CA LYS A 592 16.16 15.24 -28.06
C LYS A 592 16.56 14.90 -29.50
N GLY A 593 16.56 15.92 -30.38
CA GLY A 593 16.89 15.76 -31.81
C GLY A 593 15.71 15.36 -32.72
N GLN A 594 14.48 15.29 -32.19
CA GLN A 594 13.26 15.04 -32.96
C GLN A 594 12.28 16.23 -32.82
N PRO A 595 11.32 16.40 -33.74
CA PRO A 595 10.24 17.38 -33.57
C PRO A 595 9.44 17.12 -32.28
N SER A 596 9.06 18.19 -31.59
CA SER A 596 8.30 18.13 -30.34
C SER A 596 6.95 17.42 -30.56
N ILE A 597 6.59 16.54 -29.62
CA ILE A 597 5.32 15.81 -29.62
C ILE A 597 4.18 16.70 -29.10
N ILE A 598 4.48 17.57 -28.12
CA ILE A 598 3.62 18.67 -27.65
C ILE A 598 4.45 19.94 -27.68
N GLU A 599 3.96 21.00 -28.29
CA GLU A 599 4.56 22.33 -28.19
C GLU A 599 3.49 23.39 -28.44
N GLY A 600 3.25 24.24 -27.45
CA GLY A 600 2.31 25.36 -27.59
C GLY A 600 1.91 26.04 -26.29
N GLU A 601 1.10 27.10 -26.42
CA GLU A 601 0.56 27.82 -25.27
C GLU A 601 -0.54 27.03 -24.55
N LEU A 602 -0.43 26.92 -23.24
CA LEU A 602 -1.45 26.27 -22.40
C LEU A 602 -2.77 27.05 -22.45
N TYR A 603 -3.88 26.34 -22.31
CA TYR A 603 -5.23 26.95 -22.29
C TYR A 603 -5.38 27.97 -21.15
N LYS A 604 -4.84 27.65 -19.97
CA LYS A 604 -4.75 28.54 -18.80
C LYS A 604 -3.38 28.46 -18.12
N PRO A 605 -3.02 29.44 -17.26
CA PRO A 605 -1.79 29.39 -16.49
C PRO A 605 -1.80 28.25 -15.46
N ILE A 606 -0.62 27.65 -15.25
CA ILE A 606 -0.37 26.58 -14.27
C ILE A 606 0.58 27.03 -13.17
N LYS A 607 0.56 26.32 -12.02
CA LYS A 607 1.54 26.46 -10.95
C LYS A 607 2.74 25.57 -11.26
N VAL A 608 3.75 26.13 -11.92
CA VAL A 608 4.91 25.37 -12.44
C VAL A 608 5.61 24.58 -11.34
N ASP A 609 5.71 25.13 -10.14
CA ASP A 609 6.40 24.50 -9.00
C ASP A 609 5.70 23.22 -8.50
N ASP A 610 4.40 23.08 -8.80
CA ASP A 610 3.57 21.92 -8.42
C ASP A 610 3.38 20.94 -9.60
N CYS A 611 4.09 21.14 -10.72
CA CYS A 611 4.00 20.27 -11.89
C CYS A 611 5.22 19.34 -11.95
N TYR A 612 5.01 18.07 -12.31
CA TYR A 612 6.11 17.12 -12.51
C TYR A 612 5.83 16.18 -13.67
N TRP A 613 6.86 15.48 -14.12
CA TRP A 613 6.75 14.46 -15.15
C TRP A 613 7.62 13.25 -14.82
N SER A 614 7.20 12.08 -15.27
CA SER A 614 7.91 10.80 -15.13
C SER A 614 7.86 10.02 -16.44
N ILE A 615 8.70 8.99 -16.56
CA ILE A 615 8.64 8.03 -17.67
C ILE A 615 8.27 6.66 -17.09
N GLU A 616 7.09 6.17 -17.45
CA GLU A 616 6.55 4.88 -17.02
C GLU A 616 6.92 3.81 -18.07
N ASP A 617 7.38 2.65 -17.59
CA ASP A 617 7.73 1.46 -18.38
C ASP A 617 8.64 1.69 -19.60
N GLN A 618 9.43 2.78 -19.60
CA GLN A 618 10.30 3.21 -20.71
C GLN A 618 9.56 3.39 -22.06
N ASN A 619 8.24 3.60 -22.05
CA ASN A 619 7.42 3.74 -23.25
C ASN A 619 6.36 4.86 -23.17
N THR A 620 6.12 5.47 -22.00
CA THR A 620 5.11 6.53 -21.84
C THR A 620 5.64 7.64 -20.94
N ILE A 621 5.50 8.90 -21.36
CA ILE A 621 5.78 10.07 -20.52
C ILE A 621 4.48 10.49 -19.84
N SER A 622 4.47 10.50 -18.51
CA SER A 622 3.35 10.97 -17.68
C SER A 622 3.66 12.37 -17.18
N ILE A 623 2.74 13.32 -17.36
CA ILE A 623 2.90 14.73 -16.98
C ILE A 623 1.70 15.17 -16.17
N LEU A 624 1.94 15.63 -14.93
CA LEU A 624 0.93 16.23 -14.08
C LEU A 624 1.07 17.76 -14.10
N LEU A 625 0.00 18.45 -14.51
CA LEU A 625 -0.07 19.92 -14.53
C LEU A 625 -1.08 20.43 -13.50
N THR A 626 -0.61 21.25 -12.57
CA THR A 626 -1.45 21.82 -11.51
C THR A 626 -2.00 23.18 -11.94
N LYS A 627 -3.33 23.31 -11.97
CA LYS A 627 -4.03 24.52 -12.43
C LYS A 627 -3.86 25.65 -11.42
N HIS A 628 -3.72 26.88 -11.91
CA HIS A 628 -3.76 28.05 -11.03
C HIS A 628 -5.16 28.32 -10.48
N ASP A 629 -6.19 28.04 -11.29
CA ASP A 629 -7.60 28.13 -10.93
C ASP A 629 -8.16 26.71 -10.79
N GLN A 630 -8.40 26.33 -9.53
CA GLN A 630 -8.74 24.98 -9.10
C GLN A 630 -10.24 24.66 -9.21
N MET A 631 -11.04 25.56 -9.77
CA MET A 631 -12.50 25.43 -9.86
C MET A 631 -13.04 25.41 -11.29
N GLU A 632 -12.17 25.48 -12.30
CA GLU A 632 -12.58 25.49 -13.71
C GLU A 632 -11.99 24.32 -14.53
N TRP A 633 -12.84 23.75 -15.39
CA TRP A 633 -12.48 22.73 -16.38
C TRP A 633 -11.71 23.35 -17.55
N TRP A 634 -10.70 22.64 -18.05
CA TRP A 634 -9.91 23.06 -19.20
C TRP A 634 -10.51 22.50 -20.48
N LYS A 635 -10.90 23.38 -21.41
CA LYS A 635 -11.46 22.90 -22.68
C LYS A 635 -10.43 22.13 -23.51
N CYS A 636 -9.18 22.57 -23.54
CA CYS A 636 -8.09 21.87 -24.22
C CYS A 636 -6.79 22.03 -23.44
N LEU A 637 -5.77 21.22 -23.75
CA LEU A 637 -4.47 21.32 -23.08
C LEU A 637 -3.66 22.51 -23.59
N VAL A 638 -3.48 22.57 -24.92
CA VAL A 638 -2.83 23.66 -25.65
C VAL A 638 -3.91 24.40 -26.46
N LYS A 639 -3.82 25.72 -26.55
CA LYS A 639 -4.77 26.52 -27.34
C LYS A 639 -4.84 26.01 -28.78
N GLY A 640 -6.03 25.57 -29.20
CA GLY A 640 -6.29 25.03 -30.54
C GLY A 640 -6.18 23.51 -30.68
N ASP A 641 -5.80 22.79 -29.62
CA ASP A 641 -5.88 21.32 -29.58
C ASP A 641 -7.33 20.83 -29.38
N PRO A 642 -7.63 19.56 -29.70
CA PRO A 642 -8.94 18.94 -29.43
C PRO A 642 -9.35 19.03 -27.97
N GLU A 643 -10.67 18.93 -27.73
CA GLU A 643 -11.24 19.03 -26.39
C GLU A 643 -10.73 17.90 -25.48
N ILE A 644 -10.38 18.20 -24.22
CA ILE A 644 -9.96 17.19 -23.25
C ILE A 644 -11.15 16.28 -22.93
N ASN A 645 -10.95 14.96 -22.91
CA ASN A 645 -11.99 14.03 -22.53
C ASN A 645 -12.24 14.10 -21.02
N THR A 646 -13.32 14.76 -20.62
CA THR A 646 -13.73 14.93 -19.22
C THR A 646 -14.39 13.69 -18.60
N GLN A 647 -14.58 12.60 -19.36
CA GLN A 647 -15.22 11.39 -18.85
C GLN A 647 -14.24 10.45 -18.15
N LYS A 648 -13.80 10.79 -16.92
CA LYS A 648 -13.38 9.81 -15.90
C LYS A 648 -13.15 10.38 -14.49
N VAL A 649 -13.95 11.37 -14.06
CA VAL A 649 -14.05 11.73 -12.65
C VAL A 649 -15.53 11.92 -12.34
N GLU A 650 -16.20 10.84 -11.93
CA GLU A 650 -17.39 11.01 -11.10
C GLU A 650 -16.92 11.78 -9.86
N PRO A 651 -17.55 12.91 -9.49
CA PRO A 651 -17.21 13.57 -8.23
C PRO A 651 -17.42 12.52 -7.13
N GLU A 652 -16.42 12.35 -6.25
CA GLU A 652 -16.58 11.56 -5.03
C GLU A 652 -17.96 11.89 -4.46
N ASN A 653 -18.83 10.88 -4.40
CA ASN A 653 -20.13 11.00 -3.76
C ASN A 653 -19.84 11.35 -2.30
N SER A 654 -19.81 12.65 -2.06
CA SER A 654 -19.73 13.29 -0.77
C SER A 654 -20.74 12.63 0.14
N LYS A 655 -20.37 12.45 1.40
CA LYS A 655 -21.18 11.95 2.54
C LYS A 655 -22.56 12.62 2.69
N LEU A 656 -22.94 13.54 1.80
CA LEU A 656 -24.28 14.08 1.60
C LEU A 656 -25.34 13.02 1.25
N ALA A 657 -24.98 11.94 0.54
CA ALA A 657 -25.96 10.91 0.17
C ALA A 657 -26.45 10.07 1.36
N ASP A 658 -25.63 9.99 2.42
CA ASP A 658 -25.91 9.24 3.65
C ASP A 658 -26.67 10.07 4.70
N LEU A 659 -26.86 11.38 4.45
CA LEU A 659 -27.63 12.26 5.31
C LEU A 659 -29.13 12.09 5.04
N ASP A 660 -29.94 12.15 6.10
CA ASP A 660 -31.38 12.24 5.94
C ASP A 660 -31.77 13.49 5.11
N PRO A 661 -32.94 13.47 4.45
CA PRO A 661 -33.31 14.53 3.51
C PRO A 661 -33.29 15.95 4.10
N GLU A 662 -33.61 16.13 5.39
CA GLU A 662 -33.62 17.44 6.05
C GLU A 662 -32.19 17.93 6.33
N THR A 663 -31.33 17.05 6.84
CA THR A 663 -29.92 17.39 7.08
C THR A 663 -29.18 17.63 5.77
N ARG A 664 -29.46 16.85 4.72
CA ARG A 664 -28.90 17.04 3.38
C ARG A 664 -29.29 18.40 2.81
N GLN A 665 -30.57 18.77 2.86
CA GLN A 665 -31.05 20.06 2.36
C GLN A 665 -30.40 21.24 3.11
N THR A 666 -30.16 21.07 4.41
CA THR A 666 -29.50 22.07 5.26
C THR A 666 -28.03 22.24 4.89
N VAL A 667 -27.30 21.14 4.67
CA VAL A 667 -25.89 21.15 4.25
C VAL A 667 -25.73 21.70 2.83
N GLU A 668 -26.62 21.34 1.90
CA GLU A 668 -26.65 21.90 0.55
C GLU A 668 -26.89 23.42 0.56
N LYS A 669 -27.84 23.89 1.39
CA LYS A 669 -28.09 25.33 1.59
C LYS A 669 -26.87 26.05 2.17
N MET A 670 -26.22 25.50 3.20
CA MET A 670 -25.01 26.09 3.78
C MET A 670 -23.86 26.19 2.77
N MET A 671 -23.63 25.14 1.97
CA MET A 671 -22.61 25.16 0.91
C MET A 671 -22.94 26.15 -0.21
N PHE A 672 -24.22 26.36 -0.52
CA PHE A 672 -24.66 27.38 -1.46
C PHE A 672 -24.39 28.79 -0.90
N ASP A 673 -24.80 29.08 0.33
CA ASP A 673 -24.63 30.38 0.96
C ASP A 673 -23.16 30.74 1.17
N GLN A 674 -22.32 29.77 1.53
CA GLN A 674 -20.88 29.97 1.66
C GLN A 674 -20.23 30.32 0.31
N ARG A 675 -20.68 29.72 -0.78
CA ARG A 675 -20.24 30.08 -2.15
C ARG A 675 -20.68 31.48 -2.53
N GLN A 676 -21.95 31.84 -2.32
CA GLN A 676 -22.46 33.20 -2.60
C GLN A 676 -21.67 34.26 -1.81
N LYS A 677 -21.42 34.01 -0.51
CA LYS A 677 -20.67 34.92 0.35
C LYS A 677 -19.22 35.13 -0.12
N SER A 678 -18.56 34.08 -0.60
CA SER A 678 -17.20 34.20 -1.15
C SER A 678 -17.14 35.03 -2.45
N MET A 679 -18.25 35.08 -3.19
CA MET A 679 -18.41 35.87 -4.42
C MET A 679 -19.03 37.26 -4.18
N GLY A 680 -19.33 37.62 -2.92
CA GLY A 680 -20.01 38.88 -2.60
C GLY A 680 -21.46 38.97 -3.10
N LEU A 681 -22.09 37.82 -3.36
CA LEU A 681 -23.46 37.69 -3.85
C LEU A 681 -24.43 37.36 -2.71
N PRO A 682 -25.74 37.68 -2.85
CA PRO A 682 -26.73 37.46 -1.79
C PRO A 682 -26.96 35.97 -1.51
N SER A 683 -27.16 35.64 -0.24
CA SER A 683 -27.49 34.30 0.24
C SER A 683 -28.87 33.82 -0.22
N SER A 684 -29.13 32.52 -0.11
CA SER A 684 -30.43 31.90 -0.41
C SER A 684 -31.59 32.58 0.33
N ASP A 685 -31.39 32.97 1.59
CA ASP A 685 -32.43 33.64 2.39
C ASP A 685 -32.64 35.08 1.95
N GLU A 686 -31.58 35.80 1.56
CA GLU A 686 -31.68 37.14 1.00
C GLU A 686 -32.36 37.12 -0.37
N MET A 687 -32.07 36.11 -1.20
CA MET A 687 -32.75 35.91 -2.48
C MET A 687 -34.24 35.63 -2.29
N GLN A 688 -34.62 34.77 -1.33
CA GLN A 688 -36.03 34.53 -1.02
C GLN A 688 -36.73 35.79 -0.49
N LYS A 689 -36.09 36.57 0.39
CA LYS A 689 -36.64 37.85 0.87
C LYS A 689 -36.81 38.86 -0.27
N GLN A 690 -35.86 38.94 -1.20
CA GLN A 690 -35.98 39.79 -2.39
C GLN A 690 -37.08 39.33 -3.34
N GLU A 691 -37.26 38.03 -3.52
CA GLU A 691 -38.32 37.48 -4.36
C GLU A 691 -39.71 37.70 -3.73
N MET A 692 -39.82 37.53 -2.40
CA MET A 692 -41.04 37.81 -1.66
C MET A 692 -41.40 39.30 -1.71
N LEU A 693 -40.41 40.19 -1.55
CA LEU A 693 -40.59 41.63 -1.72
C LEU A 693 -41.05 41.96 -3.15
N LYS A 694 -40.43 41.37 -4.18
CA LYS A 694 -40.86 41.55 -5.58
C LYS A 694 -42.30 41.12 -5.81
N LYS A 695 -42.72 39.97 -5.26
CA LYS A 695 -44.11 39.50 -5.35
C LYS A 695 -45.08 40.44 -4.62
N PHE A 696 -44.70 40.94 -3.44
CA PHE A 696 -45.51 41.87 -2.66
C PHE A 696 -45.65 43.24 -3.34
N MET A 697 -44.56 43.78 -3.89
CA MET A 697 -44.57 45.03 -4.67
C MET A 697 -45.42 44.90 -5.94
N ALA A 698 -45.42 43.73 -6.58
CA ALA A 698 -46.26 43.48 -7.76
C ALA A 698 -47.76 43.39 -7.42
N GLN A 699 -48.11 43.01 -6.19
CA GLN A 699 -49.51 42.93 -5.73
C GLN A 699 -50.04 44.26 -5.19
N HIS A 700 -49.15 45.17 -4.75
CA HIS A 700 -49.50 46.47 -4.17
C HIS A 700 -48.73 47.64 -4.83
N PRO A 701 -48.98 47.92 -6.12
CA PRO A 701 -48.29 48.98 -6.86
C PRO A 701 -48.55 50.41 -6.33
N GLU A 702 -49.56 50.58 -5.48
CA GLU A 702 -49.96 51.85 -4.86
C GLU A 702 -49.10 52.29 -3.65
N LEU A 703 -48.23 51.43 -3.13
CA LEU A 703 -47.41 51.70 -1.94
C LEU A 703 -45.98 52.12 -2.31
N ASP A 704 -45.44 53.15 -1.62
CA ASP A 704 -44.04 53.58 -1.76
C ASP A 704 -43.11 52.75 -0.84
N PHE A 705 -42.31 51.88 -1.46
CA PHE A 705 -41.39 50.97 -0.78
C PHE A 705 -39.97 51.53 -0.60
N SER A 706 -39.72 52.81 -0.93
CA SER A 706 -38.38 53.41 -0.89
C SER A 706 -37.68 53.38 0.48
N LYS A 707 -38.43 53.16 1.57
CA LYS A 707 -37.93 53.05 2.95
C LYS A 707 -38.23 51.72 3.63
N ALA A 708 -38.74 50.72 2.91
CA ALA A 708 -39.11 49.44 3.50
C ALA A 708 -37.87 48.65 3.94
N LYS A 709 -37.79 48.27 5.21
CA LYS A 709 -36.82 47.29 5.73
C LYS A 709 -37.58 46.01 6.09
N ILE A 710 -37.24 44.92 5.43
CA ILE A 710 -37.76 43.59 5.77
C ILE A 710 -36.84 43.03 6.85
N SER A 711 -37.38 42.85 8.06
CA SER A 711 -36.76 42.01 9.10
C SER A 711 -37.09 40.55 8.83
#